data_AF-A0A151JRL5-F1
#
_entry.id   AF-A0A151JRL5-F1
#
_cell.length_a   1.000
_cell.length_b   1.000
_cell.length_c   1.000
_cell.angle_alpha   90.00
_cell.angle_beta   90.00
_cell.angle_gamma   90.00
#
_symmetry.space_group_name_H-M   'P 1'
#
loop_
_entity.id
_entity.type
_entity.pdbx_description
1 polymer ?
#
loop_
_entity_poly.entity_id
_entity_poly.type
_entity_poly.pdbx_seq_one_letter_code
_entity_poly.pdbx_strand_id
1 'polypeptide(L)'
;LLNKQIKYHLQFSFWKASSVSKQVDLMVAPHKLPEFYEMMAQIQAPYEVYIENVQTLINRAAPANVSMKFDFKNYHHLDTIYKNLDDLAKQYPDIVQIIVGGRTYEGRKIKGVKVSFKANNPGVFIESCIHAREWITPATAMYIFHQLLTSNNTEVRTLAESHDWYIFPVFNPDGYVYTHTTNRFWRKTRKPYGRHCYGCDPNRNWDYKWNTGGSSNDPCSEIYAGPMPFSEIETKSMSKYIHSISDKFYAYIGLHSYSQLLMFPYGYTTDRIDNYDNLYDIGMKTITALAKRYGTNYTVGSIAETIYVASGNTIDWIKGAYNKSIIYTYELRDEGQYGFLLPPEQIIPTGEETLDSIIAMLKEAKIKKYCIMWKIILCTVMGLVTAEQTTFDGYKVVKINVTTNGQVELLNQMVKDPDHFSFWREPSANKQQAELMIAPQKLSEFYELIAQIQAPYKVSIENVQTLINQIATAKASETFDFTEYHTLDTIYEYLDDLEKKYPDIVQTVVAGKSYEGREIKGVKISFKQNNPGVFFESGMHAREWIAPATVLYILDQLLTSNNTDVRDLAESHDWYIFPVCNPDGYVYTHTTNRMWRKTRKPYGDDCYGTDPNRNWGYTWKSADNDSGPCTETYPGPAPFSDIEIKSISEYIKSICDKFYIYLSFHSYSQLLMFPYSYTVEHVDNYNDLNDIGLKAKIALAKRYGTNYTVGDIAETIYTAYGSSLDWVKFACGTPILFAYELRDQGEYGFLLPPEQIIPTGEETLDSILAMLKEATVLGYS
;
A
#
# COMPACT_ATOMS: atom_id res chain seq x y z
N LEU A 1 0.67 -36.65 14.10
CA LEU A 1 0.41 -38.10 14.25
C LEU A 1 -1.05 -38.47 13.99
N LEU A 2 -2.03 -37.76 14.59
CA LEU A 2 -3.48 -37.94 14.35
C LEU A 2 -3.85 -38.15 12.87
N ASN A 3 -3.41 -37.24 11.99
CA ASN A 3 -3.70 -37.29 10.55
C ASN A 3 -3.12 -38.50 9.81
N LYS A 4 -2.07 -39.14 10.35
CA LYS A 4 -1.48 -40.36 9.77
C LYS A 4 -2.18 -41.62 10.27
N GLN A 5 -2.70 -41.63 11.50
CA GLN A 5 -3.39 -42.78 12.09
C GLN A 5 -4.88 -42.86 11.69
N ILE A 6 -5.55 -41.71 11.53
CA ILE A 6 -6.99 -41.66 11.20
C ILE A 6 -7.29 -41.84 9.69
N LYS A 7 -6.25 -41.77 8.84
CA LYS A 7 -6.33 -41.65 7.37
C LYS A 7 -7.07 -42.78 6.64
N TYR A 8 -7.43 -43.87 7.32
CA TYR A 8 -8.01 -45.07 6.71
C TYR A 8 -9.45 -45.39 7.13
N HIS A 9 -10.10 -44.56 7.94
CA HIS A 9 -11.42 -44.89 8.48
C HIS A 9 -12.44 -43.75 8.27
N LEU A 10 -13.47 -44.03 7.47
CA LEU A 10 -14.73 -43.27 7.27
C LEU A 10 -15.54 -43.03 8.57
N GLN A 11 -14.92 -43.20 9.74
CA GLN A 11 -15.55 -43.32 11.06
C GLN A 11 -15.09 -42.24 12.03
N PHE A 12 -14.19 -41.36 11.54
CA PHE A 12 -13.74 -40.12 12.17
C PHE A 12 -14.03 -38.98 11.19
N SER A 13 -14.83 -37.98 11.60
CA SER A 13 -15.23 -36.86 10.75
C SER A 13 -14.72 -35.54 11.33
N PHE A 14 -13.70 -34.95 10.70
CA PHE A 14 -13.17 -33.65 11.10
C PHE A 14 -14.12 -32.53 10.73
N TRP A 15 -14.49 -31.72 11.71
CA TRP A 15 -15.35 -30.57 11.53
C TRP A 15 -14.55 -29.27 11.39
N LYS A 16 -13.42 -29.17 12.11
CA LYS A 16 -12.36 -28.17 11.88
C LYS A 16 -11.07 -28.82 11.41
N ALA A 17 -10.34 -28.15 10.53
CA ALA A 17 -9.06 -28.64 10.03
C ALA A 17 -8.00 -28.66 11.15
N SER A 18 -7.13 -29.66 11.12
CA SER A 18 -6.04 -29.79 12.09
C SER A 18 -4.86 -28.89 11.73
N SER A 19 -4.45 -28.00 12.63
CA SER A 19 -3.16 -27.32 12.59
C SER A 19 -2.49 -27.39 13.96
N VAL A 20 -1.18 -27.19 14.01
CA VAL A 20 -0.47 -27.02 15.29
C VAL A 20 -1.08 -25.80 16.02
N SER A 21 -1.21 -25.91 17.34
CA SER A 21 -1.75 -24.87 18.25
C SER A 21 -3.19 -24.38 18.01
N LYS A 22 -4.02 -25.09 17.24
CA LYS A 22 -5.47 -24.80 17.12
C LYS A 22 -6.31 -26.00 17.59
N GLN A 23 -7.49 -25.71 18.15
CA GLN A 23 -8.47 -26.72 18.55
C GLN A 23 -9.03 -27.45 17.31
N VAL A 24 -9.26 -28.76 17.45
CA VAL A 24 -9.81 -29.61 16.39
C VAL A 24 -11.13 -30.21 16.85
N ASP A 25 -12.17 -30.01 16.05
CA ASP A 25 -13.49 -30.59 16.29
C ASP A 25 -13.58 -31.90 15.50
N LEU A 26 -13.84 -33.03 16.18
CA LEU A 26 -13.85 -34.36 15.60
C LEU A 26 -15.07 -35.15 16.08
N MET A 27 -15.89 -35.63 15.14
CA MET A 27 -16.93 -36.60 15.43
C MET A 27 -16.38 -38.03 15.33
N VAL A 28 -16.63 -38.83 16.36
CA VAL A 28 -16.19 -40.23 16.47
C VAL A 28 -17.41 -41.15 16.48
N ALA A 29 -17.40 -42.19 15.64
CA ALA A 29 -18.45 -43.20 15.69
C ALA A 29 -18.43 -43.96 17.04
N PRO A 30 -19.58 -44.31 17.65
CA PRO A 30 -19.63 -44.92 18.99
C PRO A 30 -18.72 -46.15 19.16
N HIS A 31 -18.64 -47.03 18.14
CA HIS A 31 -17.81 -48.24 18.18
C HIS A 31 -16.30 -47.97 18.00
N LYS A 32 -15.89 -46.72 17.72
CA LYS A 32 -14.49 -46.29 17.59
C LYS A 32 -14.00 -45.46 18.78
N LEU A 33 -14.87 -45.15 19.76
CA LEU A 33 -14.48 -44.45 20.98
C LEU A 33 -13.32 -45.13 21.74
N PRO A 34 -13.26 -46.47 21.88
CA PRO A 34 -12.12 -47.12 22.54
C PRO A 34 -10.78 -46.83 21.85
N GLU A 35 -10.73 -46.98 20.52
CA GLU A 35 -9.54 -46.70 19.71
C GLU A 35 -9.15 -45.21 19.78
N PHE A 36 -10.14 -44.32 19.80
CA PHE A 36 -9.90 -42.89 19.98
C PHE A 36 -9.23 -42.59 21.32
N TYR A 37 -9.74 -43.16 22.42
CA TYR A 37 -9.17 -42.94 23.76
C TYR A 37 -7.74 -43.50 23.87
N GLU A 38 -7.48 -44.67 23.32
CA GLU A 38 -6.12 -45.24 23.23
C GLU A 38 -5.17 -44.30 22.47
N MET A 39 -5.62 -43.77 21.32
CA MET A 39 -4.85 -42.84 20.52
C MET A 39 -4.57 -41.54 21.27
N MET A 40 -5.57 -40.93 21.94
CA MET A 40 -5.38 -39.70 22.72
C MET A 40 -4.40 -39.92 23.88
N ALA A 41 -4.48 -41.06 24.56
CA ALA A 41 -3.56 -41.43 25.63
C ALA A 41 -2.12 -41.61 25.12
N GLN A 42 -1.93 -42.24 23.96
CA GLN A 42 -0.61 -42.44 23.35
C GLN A 42 0.09 -41.11 23.00
N ILE A 43 -0.66 -40.13 22.49
CA ILE A 43 -0.09 -38.84 22.08
C ILE A 43 -0.16 -37.78 23.18
N GLN A 44 -0.72 -38.11 24.35
CA GLN A 44 -0.93 -37.20 25.48
C GLN A 44 -1.69 -35.92 25.07
N ALA A 45 -2.64 -36.03 24.14
CA ALA A 45 -3.43 -34.89 23.70
C ALA A 45 -4.64 -34.70 24.62
N PRO A 46 -4.85 -33.49 25.19
CA PRO A 46 -6.08 -33.20 25.92
C PRO A 46 -7.28 -33.21 24.96
N TYR A 47 -8.43 -33.70 25.44
CA TYR A 47 -9.68 -33.69 24.70
C TYR A 47 -10.86 -33.42 25.63
N GLU A 48 -11.94 -32.86 25.08
CA GLU A 48 -13.20 -32.61 25.77
C GLU A 48 -14.35 -33.11 24.89
N VAL A 49 -15.32 -33.80 25.50
CA VAL A 49 -16.57 -34.18 24.83
C VAL A 49 -17.59 -33.07 25.07
N TYR A 50 -17.92 -32.32 24.03
CA TYR A 50 -18.90 -31.22 24.13
C TYR A 50 -20.24 -31.52 23.43
N ILE A 51 -20.29 -32.53 22.54
CA ILE A 51 -21.55 -33.09 22.00
C ILE A 51 -21.57 -34.59 22.30
N GLU A 52 -22.39 -34.99 23.27
CA GLU A 52 -22.52 -36.42 23.63
C GLU A 52 -23.22 -37.24 22.55
N ASN A 53 -24.26 -36.67 21.93
CA ASN A 53 -25.07 -37.36 20.92
C ASN A 53 -25.41 -36.46 19.75
N VAL A 54 -24.66 -36.65 18.65
CA VAL A 54 -24.86 -35.93 17.40
C VAL A 54 -26.24 -36.18 16.79
N GLN A 55 -26.83 -37.37 16.97
CA GLN A 55 -28.15 -37.69 16.43
C GLN A 55 -29.24 -36.81 17.04
N THR A 56 -29.11 -36.40 18.31
CA THR A 56 -30.05 -35.46 18.93
C THR A 56 -30.05 -34.11 18.22
N LEU A 57 -28.86 -33.60 17.84
CA LEU A 57 -28.74 -32.37 17.08
C LEU A 57 -29.24 -32.52 15.65
N ILE A 58 -29.00 -33.67 15.00
CA ILE A 58 -29.58 -33.98 13.67
C ILE A 58 -31.10 -33.93 13.73
N ASN A 59 -31.72 -34.61 14.71
CA ASN A 59 -33.17 -34.65 14.84
C ASN A 59 -33.78 -33.26 15.08
N ARG A 60 -33.05 -32.38 15.77
CA ARG A 60 -33.46 -30.98 15.98
C ARG A 60 -33.30 -30.13 14.72
N ALA A 61 -32.21 -30.30 13.97
CA ALA A 61 -31.95 -29.54 12.74
C ALA A 61 -32.78 -30.04 11.54
N ALA A 62 -33.15 -31.32 11.51
CA ALA A 62 -33.88 -31.98 10.44
C ALA A 62 -35.09 -32.74 11.00
N PRO A 63 -36.15 -32.05 11.46
CA PRO A 63 -37.33 -32.73 11.98
C PRO A 63 -38.00 -33.56 10.87
N ALA A 64 -38.58 -34.72 11.22
CA ALA A 64 -39.10 -35.68 10.24
C ALA A 64 -40.21 -35.13 9.32
N ASN A 65 -40.95 -34.10 9.76
CA ASN A 65 -42.06 -33.49 9.02
C ASN A 65 -41.76 -32.01 8.69
N VAL A 66 -40.78 -31.74 7.83
CA VAL A 66 -40.55 -30.39 7.30
C VAL A 66 -41.65 -30.03 6.30
N SER A 67 -42.21 -28.83 6.44
CA SER A 67 -43.22 -28.28 5.53
C SER A 67 -42.70 -28.18 4.10
N MET A 68 -43.51 -28.57 3.10
CA MET A 68 -43.22 -28.31 1.69
C MET A 68 -43.43 -26.83 1.28
N LYS A 69 -44.03 -26.03 2.17
CA LYS A 69 -44.09 -24.58 2.02
C LYS A 69 -42.85 -23.95 2.65
N PHE A 70 -42.17 -23.10 1.89
CA PHE A 70 -41.00 -22.38 2.35
C PHE A 70 -41.32 -21.46 3.54
N ASP A 71 -40.44 -21.48 4.54
CA ASP A 71 -40.44 -20.64 5.73
C ASP A 71 -39.00 -20.49 6.26
N PHE A 72 -38.79 -19.64 7.27
CA PHE A 72 -37.50 -19.51 7.96
C PHE A 72 -37.46 -20.27 9.29
N LYS A 73 -38.31 -21.30 9.45
CA LYS A 73 -38.38 -22.12 10.66
C LYS A 73 -37.66 -23.45 10.51
N ASN A 74 -37.31 -23.85 9.29
CA ASN A 74 -36.70 -25.14 8.98
C ASN A 74 -35.61 -24.99 7.91
N TYR A 75 -34.66 -25.93 7.88
CA TYR A 75 -33.80 -26.13 6.73
C TYR A 75 -34.54 -26.92 5.66
N HIS A 76 -34.74 -26.30 4.50
CA HIS A 76 -35.62 -26.81 3.46
C HIS A 76 -34.88 -27.71 2.46
N HIS A 77 -35.59 -28.72 1.93
CA HIS A 77 -35.08 -29.51 0.79
C HIS A 77 -34.89 -28.63 -0.46
N LEU A 78 -34.04 -29.11 -1.38
CA LEU A 78 -33.72 -28.42 -2.64
C LEU A 78 -34.97 -28.00 -3.43
N ASP A 79 -35.95 -28.90 -3.54
CA ASP A 79 -37.17 -28.64 -4.31
C ASP A 79 -38.01 -27.52 -3.70
N THR A 80 -38.08 -27.43 -2.37
CA THR A 80 -38.77 -26.34 -1.67
C THR A 80 -38.07 -25.01 -1.90
N ILE A 81 -36.73 -24.98 -1.84
CA ILE A 81 -35.93 -23.78 -2.16
C ILE A 81 -36.18 -23.36 -3.61
N TYR A 82 -36.08 -24.27 -4.57
CA TYR A 82 -36.25 -23.97 -5.99
C TYR A 82 -37.67 -23.55 -6.35
N LYS A 83 -38.68 -24.17 -5.72
CA LYS A 83 -40.06 -23.74 -5.84
C LYS A 83 -40.21 -22.30 -5.31
N ASN A 84 -39.60 -21.97 -4.17
CA ASN A 84 -39.67 -20.62 -3.63
C ASN A 84 -39.01 -19.57 -4.54
N LEU A 85 -37.87 -19.89 -5.16
CA LEU A 85 -37.27 -19.04 -6.20
C LEU A 85 -38.24 -18.81 -7.38
N ASP A 86 -38.85 -19.88 -7.89
CA ASP A 86 -39.79 -19.81 -9.02
C ASP A 86 -41.08 -19.04 -8.65
N ASP A 87 -41.58 -19.21 -7.42
CA ASP A 87 -42.77 -18.51 -6.91
C ASP A 87 -42.48 -17.00 -6.78
N LEU A 88 -41.32 -16.61 -6.23
CA LEU A 88 -40.93 -15.21 -6.11
C LEU A 88 -40.63 -14.56 -7.47
N ALA A 89 -40.05 -15.31 -8.42
CA ALA A 89 -39.88 -14.84 -9.79
C ALA A 89 -41.22 -14.58 -10.49
N LYS A 90 -42.24 -15.41 -10.23
CA LYS A 90 -43.60 -15.17 -10.74
C LYS A 90 -44.30 -14.01 -10.04
N GLN A 91 -44.05 -13.82 -8.75
CA GLN A 91 -44.64 -12.74 -7.97
C GLN A 91 -44.04 -11.37 -8.31
N TYR A 92 -42.75 -11.33 -8.64
CA TYR A 92 -42.00 -10.11 -8.95
C TYR A 92 -41.33 -10.22 -10.33
N PRO A 93 -42.08 -10.40 -11.43
CA PRO A 93 -41.53 -10.76 -12.74
C PRO A 93 -40.64 -9.67 -13.36
N ASP A 94 -40.86 -8.41 -13.01
CA ASP A 94 -40.05 -7.29 -13.50
C ASP A 94 -38.73 -7.10 -12.72
N ILE A 95 -38.62 -7.76 -11.55
CA ILE A 95 -37.52 -7.56 -10.60
C ILE A 95 -36.65 -8.81 -10.48
N VAL A 96 -37.26 -10.01 -10.57
CA VAL A 96 -36.62 -11.28 -10.29
C VAL A 96 -36.60 -12.16 -11.54
N GLN A 97 -35.40 -12.51 -11.98
CA GLN A 97 -35.16 -13.42 -13.09
C GLN A 97 -34.50 -14.72 -12.59
N ILE A 98 -35.02 -15.87 -13.01
CA ILE A 98 -34.38 -17.17 -12.76
C ILE A 98 -33.11 -17.28 -13.60
N ILE A 99 -32.01 -17.68 -12.96
CA ILE A 99 -30.74 -18.02 -13.60
C ILE A 99 -30.44 -19.51 -13.41
N VAL A 100 -29.89 -20.12 -14.45
CA VAL A 100 -29.30 -21.46 -14.36
C VAL A 100 -27.84 -21.36 -14.79
N GLY A 101 -26.93 -21.42 -13.82
CA GLY A 101 -25.49 -21.31 -14.07
C GLY A 101 -24.89 -22.58 -14.67
N GLY A 102 -25.58 -23.72 -14.53
CA GLY A 102 -25.13 -24.98 -15.07
C GLY A 102 -25.97 -26.17 -14.61
N ARG A 103 -25.39 -27.36 -14.80
CA ARG A 103 -25.91 -28.61 -14.27
C ARG A 103 -24.82 -29.38 -13.52
N THR A 104 -25.24 -30.08 -12.48
CA THR A 104 -24.41 -30.98 -11.68
C THR A 104 -24.16 -32.31 -12.38
N TYR A 105 -23.31 -33.15 -11.80
CA TYR A 105 -23.02 -34.49 -12.33
C TYR A 105 -24.27 -35.37 -12.43
N GLU A 106 -25.14 -35.36 -11.42
CA GLU A 106 -26.42 -36.09 -11.42
C GLU A 106 -27.53 -35.34 -12.17
N GLY A 107 -27.19 -34.26 -12.90
CA GLY A 107 -28.07 -33.57 -13.85
C GLY A 107 -28.99 -32.51 -13.25
N ARG A 108 -28.88 -32.20 -11.96
CA ARG A 108 -29.66 -31.12 -11.31
C ARG A 108 -29.17 -29.76 -11.80
N LYS A 109 -30.10 -28.80 -11.90
CA LYS A 109 -29.73 -27.41 -12.25
C LYS A 109 -29.01 -26.77 -11.07
N ILE A 110 -27.97 -25.99 -11.34
CA ILE A 110 -27.44 -25.02 -10.36
C ILE A 110 -28.24 -23.73 -10.56
N LYS A 111 -29.36 -23.62 -9.84
CA LYS A 111 -30.35 -22.54 -10.01
C LYS A 111 -30.09 -21.41 -9.01
N GLY A 112 -30.18 -20.18 -9.51
CA GLY A 112 -30.12 -18.95 -8.74
C GLY A 112 -31.11 -17.91 -9.27
N VAL A 113 -30.99 -16.68 -8.78
CA VAL A 113 -31.80 -15.53 -9.20
C VAL A 113 -30.95 -14.31 -9.49
N LYS A 114 -31.38 -13.51 -10.47
CA LYS A 114 -30.98 -12.12 -10.63
C LYS A 114 -32.09 -11.26 -10.04
N VAL A 115 -31.77 -10.39 -9.09
CA VAL A 115 -32.70 -9.38 -8.57
C VAL A 115 -32.21 -8.01 -9.03
N SER A 116 -33.05 -7.27 -9.74
CA SER A 116 -32.72 -5.95 -10.27
C SER A 116 -33.95 -5.05 -10.24
N PHE A 117 -33.89 -3.97 -9.48
CA PHE A 117 -34.97 -2.99 -9.41
C PHE A 117 -34.79 -1.87 -10.45
N LYS A 118 -33.56 -1.69 -10.95
CA LYS A 118 -33.18 -0.63 -11.89
C LYS A 118 -32.07 -1.15 -12.80
N ALA A 119 -32.12 -0.77 -14.08
CA ALA A 119 -31.09 -1.13 -15.04
C ALA A 119 -29.72 -0.50 -14.66
N ASN A 120 -28.64 -1.20 -15.02
CA ASN A 120 -27.25 -0.75 -14.85
C ASN A 120 -26.80 -0.53 -13.39
N ASN A 121 -27.46 -1.16 -12.42
CA ASN A 121 -26.95 -1.17 -11.06
C ASN A 121 -25.64 -2.00 -10.96
N PRO A 122 -24.72 -1.61 -10.06
CA PRO A 122 -23.54 -2.42 -9.76
C PRO A 122 -23.94 -3.77 -9.15
N GLY A 123 -23.30 -4.85 -9.58
CA GLY A 123 -23.66 -6.20 -9.15
C GLY A 123 -22.95 -6.71 -7.89
N VAL A 124 -23.67 -7.49 -7.11
CA VAL A 124 -23.19 -8.29 -5.97
C VAL A 124 -23.49 -9.76 -6.23
N PHE A 125 -22.48 -10.62 -6.15
CA PHE A 125 -22.62 -12.07 -6.30
C PHE A 125 -22.59 -12.73 -4.92
N ILE A 126 -23.62 -13.52 -4.60
CA ILE A 126 -23.71 -14.31 -3.38
C ILE A 126 -23.73 -15.79 -3.73
N GLU A 127 -22.73 -16.49 -3.24
CA GLU A 127 -22.53 -17.93 -3.36
C GLU A 127 -22.76 -18.59 -2.00
N SER A 128 -23.56 -19.66 -1.96
CA SER A 128 -23.75 -20.44 -0.74
C SER A 128 -23.90 -21.93 -1.01
N CYS A 129 -23.63 -22.74 0.01
CA CYS A 129 -23.76 -24.20 -0.05
C CYS A 129 -22.90 -24.84 -1.16
N ILE A 130 -21.68 -24.33 -1.37
CA ILE A 130 -20.65 -25.06 -2.13
C ILE A 130 -20.23 -26.32 -1.36
N HIS A 131 -20.13 -26.23 -0.04
CA HIS A 131 -20.07 -27.39 0.86
C HIS A 131 -21.47 -27.81 1.27
N ALA A 132 -21.87 -29.01 0.88
CA ALA A 132 -23.27 -29.44 0.98
C ALA A 132 -23.81 -29.57 2.42
N ARG A 133 -22.94 -29.85 3.40
CA ARG A 133 -23.32 -30.03 4.81
C ARG A 133 -23.67 -28.73 5.55
N GLU A 134 -23.41 -27.58 4.94
CA GLU A 134 -23.48 -26.25 5.57
C GLU A 134 -24.88 -25.64 5.42
N TRP A 135 -25.89 -26.27 6.04
CA TRP A 135 -27.31 -25.93 5.82
C TRP A 135 -27.73 -24.51 6.22
N ILE A 136 -26.97 -23.83 7.09
CA ILE A 136 -27.22 -22.43 7.42
C ILE A 136 -26.94 -21.49 6.24
N THR A 137 -25.98 -21.84 5.37
CA THR A 137 -25.59 -20.99 4.24
C THR A 137 -26.70 -20.78 3.19
N PRO A 138 -27.44 -21.81 2.69
CA PRO A 138 -28.58 -21.57 1.81
C PRO A 138 -29.72 -20.85 2.52
N ALA A 139 -29.93 -21.10 3.82
CA ALA A 139 -30.98 -20.44 4.59
C ALA A 139 -30.72 -18.93 4.74
N THR A 140 -29.48 -18.54 5.03
CA THR A 140 -29.03 -17.14 5.09
C THR A 140 -29.12 -16.45 3.72
N ALA A 141 -28.70 -17.12 2.64
CA ALA A 141 -28.84 -16.58 1.28
C ALA A 141 -30.31 -16.33 0.92
N MET A 142 -31.21 -17.26 1.27
CA MET A 142 -32.65 -17.10 1.07
C MET A 142 -33.23 -15.99 1.97
N TYR A 143 -32.74 -15.83 3.20
CA TYR A 143 -33.16 -14.74 4.08
C TYR A 143 -32.84 -13.38 3.46
N ILE A 144 -31.61 -13.20 3.00
CA ILE A 144 -31.18 -11.99 2.28
C ILE A 144 -32.06 -11.78 1.06
N PHE A 145 -32.28 -12.80 0.23
CA PHE A 145 -33.14 -12.69 -0.96
C PHE A 145 -34.56 -12.21 -0.61
N HIS A 146 -35.20 -12.77 0.42
CA HIS A 146 -36.52 -12.32 0.86
C HIS A 146 -36.48 -10.88 1.36
N GLN A 147 -35.52 -10.53 2.21
CA GLN A 147 -35.39 -9.16 2.72
C GLN A 147 -35.15 -8.15 1.59
N LEU A 148 -34.43 -8.52 0.54
CA LEU A 148 -34.24 -7.69 -0.66
C LEU A 148 -35.56 -7.44 -1.42
N LEU A 149 -36.58 -8.29 -1.28
CA LEU A 149 -37.88 -8.08 -1.92
C LEU A 149 -38.91 -7.42 -0.99
N THR A 150 -38.91 -7.78 0.30
CA THR A 150 -40.07 -7.53 1.18
C THR A 150 -39.80 -6.62 2.37
N SER A 151 -38.54 -6.28 2.66
CA SER A 151 -38.24 -5.47 3.84
C SER A 151 -38.81 -4.06 3.73
N ASN A 152 -39.34 -3.50 4.80
CA ASN A 152 -39.72 -2.07 4.87
C ASN A 152 -38.61 -1.21 5.49
N ASN A 153 -37.49 -1.81 5.90
CA ASN A 153 -36.36 -1.06 6.44
C ASN A 153 -35.72 -0.23 5.32
N THR A 154 -35.62 1.09 5.55
CA THR A 154 -35.09 2.05 4.58
C THR A 154 -33.68 1.71 4.10
N GLU A 155 -32.81 1.21 4.98
CA GLU A 155 -31.44 0.83 4.60
C GLU A 155 -31.44 -0.41 3.70
N VAL A 156 -32.25 -1.41 4.04
CA VAL A 156 -32.40 -2.63 3.23
C VAL A 156 -33.01 -2.30 1.87
N ARG A 157 -34.01 -1.40 1.81
CA ARG A 157 -34.60 -0.92 0.54
C ARG A 157 -33.58 -0.18 -0.31
N THR A 158 -32.85 0.76 0.30
CA THR A 158 -31.79 1.51 -0.39
C THR A 158 -30.74 0.57 -0.96
N LEU A 159 -30.33 -0.45 -0.19
CA LEU A 159 -29.36 -1.43 -0.63
C LEU A 159 -29.89 -2.27 -1.80
N ALA A 160 -31.11 -2.81 -1.66
CA ALA A 160 -31.74 -3.64 -2.67
C ALA A 160 -31.91 -2.92 -4.00
N GLU A 161 -32.40 -1.68 -3.97
CA GLU A 161 -32.69 -0.90 -5.17
C GLU A 161 -31.45 -0.31 -5.86
N SER A 162 -30.31 -0.27 -5.17
CA SER A 162 -29.06 0.29 -5.69
C SER A 162 -28.09 -0.76 -6.26
N HIS A 163 -28.44 -2.05 -6.19
CA HIS A 163 -27.57 -3.14 -6.64
C HIS A 163 -28.34 -4.16 -7.50
N ASP A 164 -27.62 -4.80 -8.43
CA ASP A 164 -28.06 -6.03 -9.06
C ASP A 164 -27.55 -7.21 -8.21
N TRP A 165 -28.41 -8.16 -7.86
CA TRP A 165 -28.04 -9.28 -7.00
C TRP A 165 -28.05 -10.59 -7.76
N TYR A 166 -26.94 -11.30 -7.75
CA TYR A 166 -26.83 -12.64 -8.32
C TYR A 166 -26.71 -13.62 -7.15
N ILE A 167 -27.81 -14.28 -6.77
CA ILE A 167 -27.87 -15.12 -5.58
C ILE A 167 -28.06 -16.57 -6.01
N PHE A 168 -27.12 -17.43 -5.60
CA PHE A 168 -27.18 -18.87 -5.82
C PHE A 168 -27.24 -19.59 -4.46
N PRO A 169 -28.45 -19.89 -3.96
CA PRO A 169 -28.61 -20.49 -2.64
C PRO A 169 -27.93 -21.85 -2.50
N VAL A 170 -27.90 -22.64 -3.59
CA VAL A 170 -27.30 -23.98 -3.58
C VAL A 170 -26.34 -24.18 -4.74
N PHE A 171 -25.05 -23.97 -4.48
CA PHE A 171 -23.97 -24.15 -5.46
C PHE A 171 -23.61 -25.63 -5.73
N ASN A 172 -23.81 -26.52 -4.75
CA ASN A 172 -23.64 -27.97 -4.89
C ASN A 172 -24.96 -28.75 -4.66
N PRO A 173 -25.92 -28.70 -5.61
CA PRO A 173 -27.23 -29.33 -5.48
C PRO A 173 -27.21 -30.83 -5.20
N ASP A 174 -26.31 -31.58 -5.84
CA ASP A 174 -26.25 -33.04 -5.68
C ASP A 174 -25.78 -33.41 -4.28
N GLY A 175 -24.70 -32.78 -3.82
CA GLY A 175 -24.24 -32.95 -2.45
C GLY A 175 -25.33 -32.55 -1.45
N TYR A 176 -26.02 -31.43 -1.67
CA TYR A 176 -27.07 -30.95 -0.78
C TYR A 176 -28.21 -31.95 -0.65
N VAL A 177 -28.73 -32.48 -1.76
CA VAL A 177 -29.77 -33.53 -1.73
C VAL A 177 -29.27 -34.79 -1.00
N TYR A 178 -28.00 -35.16 -1.19
CA TYR A 178 -27.41 -36.29 -0.50
C TYR A 178 -27.37 -36.08 1.03
N THR A 179 -27.20 -34.85 1.51
CA THR A 179 -27.28 -34.53 2.95
C THR A 179 -28.66 -34.69 3.56
N HIS A 180 -29.71 -34.54 2.76
CA HIS A 180 -31.09 -34.69 3.22
C HIS A 180 -31.60 -36.13 3.16
N THR A 181 -30.94 -37.00 2.39
CA THR A 181 -31.45 -38.34 2.08
C THR A 181 -30.57 -39.47 2.57
N THR A 182 -29.25 -39.25 2.66
CA THR A 182 -28.28 -40.34 2.89
C THR A 182 -27.25 -40.01 3.97
N ASN A 183 -26.50 -38.92 3.83
CA ASN A 183 -25.46 -38.57 4.80
C ASN A 183 -25.45 -37.07 5.09
N ARG A 184 -25.99 -36.69 6.25
CA ARG A 184 -26.10 -35.31 6.71
C ARG A 184 -24.79 -34.52 6.70
N PHE A 185 -23.65 -35.17 6.84
CA PHE A 185 -22.33 -34.52 6.90
C PHE A 185 -21.58 -34.51 5.56
N TRP A 186 -22.23 -34.89 4.46
CA TRP A 186 -21.60 -34.89 3.15
C TRP A 186 -21.16 -33.49 2.69
N ARG A 187 -19.89 -33.33 2.33
CA ARG A 187 -19.30 -32.04 1.92
C ARG A 187 -19.22 -31.84 0.41
N LYS A 188 -18.77 -32.88 -0.28
CA LYS A 188 -18.24 -32.84 -1.66
C LYS A 188 -19.32 -32.82 -2.74
N THR A 189 -18.93 -32.67 -4.00
CA THR A 189 -19.77 -33.00 -5.17
C THR A 189 -20.08 -34.51 -5.22
N ARG A 190 -20.73 -35.01 -6.28
CA ARG A 190 -21.17 -36.43 -6.36
C ARG A 190 -20.61 -37.23 -7.53
N LYS A 191 -19.67 -36.68 -8.32
CA LYS A 191 -19.01 -37.41 -9.40
C LYS A 191 -18.18 -38.60 -8.88
N PRO A 192 -18.32 -39.84 -9.41
CA PRO A 192 -17.55 -40.98 -8.94
C PRO A 192 -16.07 -40.89 -9.38
N TYR A 193 -15.15 -41.16 -8.44
CA TYR A 193 -13.70 -41.24 -8.68
C TYR A 193 -13.08 -42.59 -8.27
N GLY A 194 -13.91 -43.54 -7.84
CA GLY A 194 -13.51 -44.90 -7.49
C GLY A 194 -14.72 -45.70 -6.98
N ARG A 195 -14.47 -46.94 -6.52
CA ARG A 195 -15.54 -47.84 -6.08
C ARG A 195 -16.37 -47.28 -4.90
N HIS A 196 -15.71 -46.52 -4.02
CA HIS A 196 -16.34 -45.99 -2.79
C HIS A 196 -16.14 -44.47 -2.61
N CYS A 197 -15.51 -43.79 -3.56
CA CYS A 197 -15.08 -42.40 -3.40
C CYS A 197 -15.75 -41.52 -4.46
N TYR A 198 -16.51 -40.54 -3.96
CA TYR A 198 -17.38 -39.67 -4.76
C TYR A 198 -17.07 -38.21 -4.45
N GLY A 199 -17.07 -37.39 -5.50
CA GLY A 199 -16.88 -35.97 -5.50
C GLY A 199 -15.47 -35.51 -5.16
N CYS A 200 -15.20 -34.27 -5.53
CA CYS A 200 -14.11 -33.47 -4.99
C CYS A 200 -14.67 -32.38 -4.06
N ASP A 201 -13.80 -31.74 -3.30
CA ASP A 201 -14.14 -30.49 -2.60
C ASP A 201 -14.31 -29.39 -3.66
N PRO A 202 -15.54 -28.89 -3.89
CA PRO A 202 -15.77 -27.88 -4.92
C PRO A 202 -15.11 -26.54 -4.58
N ASN A 203 -14.70 -26.29 -3.34
CA ASN A 203 -13.90 -25.11 -2.94
C ASN A 203 -12.37 -25.41 -2.91
N ARG A 204 -11.92 -26.46 -3.62
CA ARG A 204 -10.51 -26.75 -3.94
C ARG A 204 -10.30 -27.01 -5.44
N ASN A 205 -11.33 -26.78 -6.27
CA ASN A 205 -11.36 -27.17 -7.68
C ASN A 205 -11.37 -25.97 -8.66
N TRP A 206 -10.88 -24.81 -8.22
CA TRP A 206 -10.80 -23.59 -9.04
C TRP A 206 -9.39 -23.35 -9.58
N ASP A 207 -9.30 -22.81 -10.81
CA ASP A 207 -8.05 -22.62 -11.56
C ASP A 207 -7.26 -21.38 -11.15
N TYR A 208 -6.95 -21.26 -9.86
CA TYR A 208 -6.01 -20.25 -9.37
C TYR A 208 -5.18 -20.82 -8.23
N LYS A 209 -3.87 -20.88 -8.48
CA LYS A 209 -2.89 -21.51 -7.57
C LYS A 209 -3.35 -22.90 -7.13
N TRP A 210 -3.99 -23.63 -8.04
CA TRP A 210 -4.69 -24.87 -7.72
C TRP A 210 -3.75 -25.92 -7.13
N ASN A 211 -4.17 -26.55 -6.03
CA ASN A 211 -3.50 -27.70 -5.41
C ASN A 211 -2.04 -27.43 -4.97
N THR A 212 -1.70 -26.18 -4.64
CA THR A 212 -0.38 -25.79 -4.10
C THR A 212 -0.26 -25.95 -2.58
N GLY A 213 -1.39 -26.07 -1.88
CA GLY A 213 -1.44 -26.26 -0.42
C GLY A 213 -2.88 -26.43 0.09
N GLY A 214 -3.07 -27.05 1.26
CA GLY A 214 -4.41 -27.11 1.89
C GLY A 214 -5.45 -28.00 1.22
N SER A 215 -5.00 -28.94 0.39
CA SER A 215 -5.83 -29.83 -0.41
C SER A 215 -5.19 -31.22 -0.52
N SER A 216 -5.94 -32.19 -1.04
CA SER A 216 -5.49 -33.58 -1.16
C SER A 216 -5.61 -34.08 -2.60
N ASN A 217 -4.70 -35.00 -2.96
CA ASN A 217 -4.75 -35.77 -4.20
C ASN A 217 -5.48 -37.12 -4.04
N ASP A 218 -5.88 -37.48 -2.81
CA ASP A 218 -6.62 -38.71 -2.53
C ASP A 218 -8.12 -38.50 -2.80
N PRO A 219 -8.73 -39.23 -3.75
CA PRO A 219 -10.16 -39.11 -4.08
C PRO A 219 -11.12 -39.36 -2.91
N CYS A 220 -10.68 -40.09 -1.89
CA CYS A 220 -11.48 -40.41 -0.71
C CYS A 220 -11.38 -39.34 0.38
N SER A 221 -10.49 -38.36 0.22
CA SER A 221 -10.35 -37.23 1.14
C SER A 221 -11.51 -36.23 1.01
N GLU A 222 -11.90 -35.62 2.13
CA GLU A 222 -12.87 -34.52 2.19
C GLU A 222 -12.39 -33.23 1.51
N ILE A 223 -11.06 -33.05 1.40
CA ILE A 223 -10.41 -31.91 0.75
C ILE A 223 -9.77 -32.29 -0.60
N TYR A 224 -10.27 -33.35 -1.23
CA TYR A 224 -9.80 -33.79 -2.55
C TYR A 224 -9.99 -32.67 -3.58
N ALA A 225 -8.92 -32.22 -4.24
CA ALA A 225 -8.96 -31.09 -5.18
C ALA A 225 -9.54 -31.45 -6.56
N GLY A 226 -9.74 -32.73 -6.84
CA GLY A 226 -10.00 -33.24 -8.19
C GLY A 226 -8.71 -33.61 -8.94
N PRO A 227 -8.79 -34.23 -10.12
CA PRO A 227 -7.61 -34.56 -10.94
C PRO A 227 -6.98 -33.36 -11.65
N MET A 228 -7.73 -32.27 -11.82
CA MET A 228 -7.31 -31.02 -12.46
C MET A 228 -8.28 -29.89 -12.04
N PRO A 229 -7.92 -28.60 -12.16
CA PRO A 229 -8.87 -27.53 -11.90
C PRO A 229 -10.10 -27.65 -12.83
N PHE A 230 -11.28 -27.29 -12.32
CA PHE A 230 -12.57 -27.43 -13.01
C PHE A 230 -12.89 -28.84 -13.51
N SER A 231 -12.40 -29.88 -12.81
CA SER A 231 -12.74 -31.28 -13.10
C SER A 231 -14.18 -31.65 -12.77
N GLU A 232 -14.82 -30.91 -11.87
CA GLU A 232 -16.25 -31.04 -11.57
C GLU A 232 -17.07 -30.23 -12.55
N ILE A 233 -18.21 -30.78 -13.00
CA ILE A 233 -19.07 -30.07 -13.95
C ILE A 233 -19.73 -28.85 -13.29
N GLU A 234 -19.91 -28.89 -11.98
CA GLU A 234 -20.42 -27.82 -11.13
C GLU A 234 -19.51 -26.59 -11.19
N THR A 235 -18.23 -26.73 -10.80
CA THR A 235 -17.25 -25.63 -10.82
C THR A 235 -16.94 -25.19 -12.25
N LYS A 236 -16.90 -26.12 -13.21
CA LYS A 236 -16.70 -25.82 -14.64
C LYS A 236 -17.84 -25.01 -15.26
N SER A 237 -19.09 -25.30 -14.91
CA SER A 237 -20.23 -24.56 -15.44
C SER A 237 -20.39 -23.22 -14.75
N MET A 238 -20.20 -23.17 -13.43
CA MET A 238 -20.25 -21.91 -12.69
C MET A 238 -19.12 -20.95 -13.03
N SER A 239 -17.89 -21.42 -13.29
CA SER A 239 -16.81 -20.56 -13.79
C SER A 239 -17.15 -19.92 -15.14
N LYS A 240 -17.76 -20.67 -16.06
CA LYS A 240 -18.25 -20.13 -17.35
C LYS A 240 -19.35 -19.10 -17.15
N TYR A 241 -20.30 -19.37 -16.27
CA TYR A 241 -21.37 -18.41 -15.97
C TYR A 241 -20.80 -17.13 -15.34
N ILE A 242 -19.96 -17.25 -14.31
CA ILE A 242 -19.31 -16.10 -13.65
C ILE A 242 -18.49 -15.29 -14.66
N HIS A 243 -17.74 -15.97 -15.54
CA HIS A 243 -17.01 -15.30 -16.61
C HIS A 243 -17.95 -14.47 -17.52
N SER A 244 -19.09 -15.04 -17.92
CA SER A 244 -20.06 -14.37 -18.80
C SER A 244 -20.69 -13.10 -18.21
N ILE A 245 -20.64 -12.95 -16.88
CA ILE A 245 -21.15 -11.78 -16.17
C ILE A 245 -20.05 -11.06 -15.39
N SER A 246 -18.77 -11.32 -15.70
CA SER A 246 -17.66 -10.87 -14.86
C SER A 246 -17.65 -9.36 -14.68
N ASP A 247 -17.98 -8.61 -15.71
CA ASP A 247 -18.09 -7.16 -15.79
C ASP A 247 -19.42 -6.60 -15.25
N LYS A 248 -20.32 -7.46 -14.77
CA LYS A 248 -21.62 -7.07 -14.17
C LYS A 248 -21.61 -7.04 -12.65
N PHE A 249 -20.57 -7.54 -11.99
CA PHE A 249 -20.44 -7.48 -10.53
C PHE A 249 -19.06 -7.00 -10.09
N TYR A 250 -19.02 -6.37 -8.92
CA TYR A 250 -17.79 -5.86 -8.30
C TYR A 250 -17.53 -6.51 -6.92
N ALA A 251 -18.58 -7.04 -6.29
CA ALA A 251 -18.51 -7.71 -5.00
C ALA A 251 -18.85 -9.20 -5.15
N TYR A 252 -18.07 -10.06 -4.50
CA TYR A 252 -18.30 -11.50 -4.41
C TYR A 252 -18.28 -11.94 -2.95
N ILE A 253 -19.36 -12.59 -2.51
CA ILE A 253 -19.54 -13.03 -1.13
C ILE A 253 -19.84 -14.53 -1.12
N GLY A 254 -18.91 -15.31 -0.56
CA GLY A 254 -19.12 -16.73 -0.28
C GLY A 254 -19.67 -16.93 1.13
N LEU A 255 -20.66 -17.78 1.30
CA LEU A 255 -21.21 -18.17 2.60
C LEU A 255 -20.83 -19.62 2.90
N HIS A 256 -20.00 -19.77 3.92
CA HIS A 256 -19.61 -21.03 4.56
C HIS A 256 -20.10 -21.07 6.02
N SER A 257 -19.93 -22.21 6.68
CA SER A 257 -20.13 -22.35 8.12
C SER A 257 -19.28 -23.51 8.63
N TYR A 258 -18.78 -23.51 9.85
CA TYR A 258 -19.00 -22.57 10.94
C TYR A 258 -17.64 -22.12 11.46
N SER A 259 -17.57 -20.95 12.09
CA SER A 259 -16.45 -20.50 12.96
C SER A 259 -16.59 -19.03 13.39
N GLN A 260 -17.61 -18.30 12.92
CA GLN A 260 -17.72 -16.84 13.07
C GLN A 260 -16.46 -16.12 12.52
N LEU A 261 -16.17 -16.34 11.24
CA LEU A 261 -15.06 -15.67 10.55
C LEU A 261 -15.58 -14.84 9.39
N LEU A 262 -14.97 -13.69 9.16
CA LEU A 262 -15.13 -12.92 7.92
C LEU A 262 -13.77 -12.85 7.24
N MET A 263 -13.56 -13.76 6.30
CA MET A 263 -12.27 -13.94 5.64
C MET A 263 -12.25 -13.31 4.26
N PHE A 264 -11.06 -13.01 3.77
CA PHE A 264 -10.81 -12.55 2.41
C PHE A 264 -9.56 -13.22 1.81
N PRO A 265 -9.25 -13.04 0.52
CA PRO A 265 -8.06 -13.64 -0.07
C PRO A 265 -6.74 -13.10 0.53
N TYR A 266 -5.62 -13.80 0.48
CA TYR A 266 -5.45 -15.09 -0.16
C TYR A 266 -5.64 -16.27 0.81
N GLY A 267 -6.15 -17.37 0.28
CA GLY A 267 -6.13 -18.68 0.93
C GLY A 267 -4.90 -19.51 0.58
N TYR A 268 -4.33 -19.38 -0.61
CA TYR A 268 -3.19 -20.22 -1.02
C TYR A 268 -1.84 -19.84 -0.38
N THR A 269 -1.70 -18.62 0.16
CA THR A 269 -0.46 -18.07 0.74
C THR A 269 -0.80 -17.11 1.89
N THR A 270 0.14 -16.93 2.82
CA THR A 270 0.08 -15.88 3.85
C THR A 270 0.63 -14.53 3.36
N ASP A 271 1.09 -14.45 2.11
CA ASP A 271 1.42 -13.16 1.50
C ASP A 271 0.15 -12.30 1.41
N ARG A 272 0.28 -11.04 1.78
CA ARG A 272 -0.85 -10.10 1.75
C ARG A 272 -1.29 -9.81 0.32
N ILE A 273 -2.60 -9.75 0.12
CA ILE A 273 -3.23 -9.30 -1.11
C ILE A 273 -2.98 -7.79 -1.30
N ASP A 274 -2.88 -7.32 -2.55
CA ASP A 274 -2.63 -5.92 -2.95
C ASP A 274 -3.62 -4.89 -2.38
N ASN A 275 -4.79 -5.33 -1.91
CA ASN A 275 -5.76 -4.47 -1.24
C ASN A 275 -6.10 -4.98 0.18
N TYR A 276 -5.13 -5.60 0.87
CA TYR A 276 -5.31 -6.24 2.18
C TYR A 276 -5.91 -5.29 3.20
N ASP A 277 -5.30 -4.13 3.44
CA ASP A 277 -5.75 -3.21 4.49
C ASP A 277 -7.14 -2.65 4.20
N ASN A 278 -7.49 -2.45 2.92
CA ASN A 278 -8.83 -2.06 2.53
C ASN A 278 -9.87 -3.15 2.85
N LEU A 279 -9.56 -4.41 2.57
CA LEU A 279 -10.44 -5.53 2.92
C LEU A 279 -10.48 -5.76 4.44
N TYR A 280 -9.38 -5.54 5.14
CA TYR A 280 -9.35 -5.66 6.59
C TYR A 280 -10.20 -4.56 7.24
N ASP A 281 -10.04 -3.29 6.87
CA ASP A 281 -10.83 -2.16 7.36
C ASP A 281 -12.33 -2.33 7.14
N ILE A 282 -12.71 -2.62 5.89
CA ILE A 282 -14.11 -2.87 5.53
C ILE A 282 -14.63 -4.05 6.36
N GLY A 283 -13.81 -5.11 6.50
CA GLY A 283 -14.13 -6.27 7.32
C GLY A 283 -14.39 -5.91 8.78
N MET A 284 -13.53 -5.10 9.40
CA MET A 284 -13.66 -4.64 10.78
C MET A 284 -14.94 -3.82 11.01
N LYS A 285 -15.27 -2.91 10.09
CA LYS A 285 -16.54 -2.14 10.15
C LYS A 285 -17.75 -3.06 9.97
N THR A 286 -17.63 -4.03 9.08
CA THR A 286 -18.66 -5.03 8.76
C THR A 286 -18.99 -5.89 9.97
N ILE A 287 -17.99 -6.49 10.62
CA ILE A 287 -18.22 -7.30 11.84
C ILE A 287 -18.67 -6.45 13.04
N THR A 288 -18.25 -5.18 13.11
CA THR A 288 -18.73 -4.25 14.15
C THR A 288 -20.24 -4.00 13.99
N ALA A 289 -20.73 -3.86 12.75
CA ALA A 289 -22.15 -3.72 12.48
C ALA A 289 -22.93 -5.01 12.78
N LEU A 290 -22.38 -6.17 12.39
CA LEU A 290 -22.93 -7.48 12.70
C LEU A 290 -23.12 -7.66 14.21
N ALA A 291 -22.07 -7.39 14.99
CA ALA A 291 -22.03 -7.57 16.44
C ALA A 291 -23.08 -6.72 17.19
N LYS A 292 -23.53 -5.58 16.61
CA LYS A 292 -24.52 -4.71 17.28
C LYS A 292 -25.87 -5.39 17.52
N ARG A 293 -26.27 -6.33 16.66
CA ARG A 293 -27.61 -6.94 16.76
C ARG A 293 -27.69 -7.98 17.88
N TYR A 294 -26.67 -8.83 18.01
CA TYR A 294 -26.70 -9.98 18.92
C TYR A 294 -25.44 -10.17 19.78
N GLY A 295 -24.44 -9.30 19.67
CA GLY A 295 -23.18 -9.41 20.40
C GLY A 295 -22.26 -10.53 19.90
N THR A 296 -22.54 -11.09 18.72
CA THR A 296 -21.71 -12.12 18.09
C THR A 296 -20.38 -11.56 17.63
N ASN A 297 -19.32 -12.29 17.93
CA ASN A 297 -17.96 -11.85 17.64
C ASN A 297 -17.38 -12.65 16.47
N TYR A 298 -17.07 -11.95 15.39
CA TYR A 298 -16.44 -12.54 14.22
C TYR A 298 -14.97 -12.11 14.14
N THR A 299 -14.09 -12.99 13.67
CA THR A 299 -12.68 -12.64 13.40
C THR A 299 -12.47 -12.32 11.93
N VAL A 300 -11.72 -11.26 11.63
CA VAL A 300 -11.41 -10.80 10.27
C VAL A 300 -9.96 -11.10 9.92
N GLY A 301 -9.68 -11.50 8.68
CA GLY A 301 -8.32 -11.67 8.16
C GLY A 301 -8.30 -12.43 6.82
N SER A 302 -7.11 -12.64 6.25
CA SER A 302 -7.03 -13.51 5.07
C SER A 302 -7.35 -14.97 5.44
N ILE A 303 -7.79 -15.78 4.47
CA ILE A 303 -8.07 -17.21 4.72
C ILE A 303 -6.82 -17.91 5.29
N ALA A 304 -5.65 -17.71 4.68
CA ALA A 304 -4.44 -18.42 5.09
C ALA A 304 -3.99 -18.09 6.53
N GLU A 305 -4.11 -16.83 6.94
CA GLU A 305 -3.78 -16.36 8.29
C GLU A 305 -4.84 -16.80 9.31
N THR A 306 -6.12 -16.66 8.96
CA THR A 306 -7.23 -16.85 9.91
C THR A 306 -7.48 -18.33 10.19
N ILE A 307 -7.52 -19.16 9.14
CA ILE A 307 -7.87 -20.58 9.27
C ILE A 307 -6.66 -21.47 8.98
N TYR A 308 -6.30 -21.65 7.71
CA TYR A 308 -5.16 -22.43 7.22
C TYR A 308 -5.01 -22.18 5.71
N VAL A 309 -3.83 -22.49 5.16
CA VAL A 309 -3.58 -22.46 3.71
C VAL A 309 -4.60 -23.34 2.99
N ALA A 310 -5.33 -22.80 2.03
CA ALA A 310 -6.41 -23.44 1.28
C ALA A 310 -6.35 -23.01 -0.19
N SER A 311 -5.64 -23.75 -1.04
CA SER A 311 -5.51 -23.41 -2.46
C SER A 311 -6.68 -23.90 -3.34
N GLY A 312 -6.85 -23.30 -4.52
CA GLY A 312 -7.92 -23.67 -5.46
C GLY A 312 -9.33 -23.32 -4.99
N ASN A 313 -9.47 -22.33 -4.11
CA ASN A 313 -10.75 -21.85 -3.59
C ASN A 313 -11.39 -20.79 -4.51
N THR A 314 -12.70 -20.58 -4.36
CA THR A 314 -13.48 -19.69 -5.22
C THR A 314 -13.00 -18.25 -5.12
N ILE A 315 -12.78 -17.72 -3.92
CA ILE A 315 -12.51 -16.29 -3.74
C ILE A 315 -11.11 -15.87 -4.21
N ASP A 316 -10.12 -16.74 -4.06
CA ASP A 316 -8.78 -16.54 -4.64
C ASP A 316 -8.85 -16.53 -6.16
N TRP A 317 -9.68 -17.40 -6.76
CA TRP A 317 -9.89 -17.40 -8.22
C TRP A 317 -10.62 -16.14 -8.70
N ILE A 318 -11.65 -15.66 -7.97
CA ILE A 318 -12.32 -14.40 -8.31
C ILE A 318 -11.34 -13.21 -8.28
N LYS A 319 -10.45 -13.17 -7.28
CA LYS A 319 -9.39 -12.16 -7.24
C LYS A 319 -8.41 -12.34 -8.39
N GLY A 320 -7.86 -13.53 -8.56
CA GLY A 320 -6.80 -13.81 -9.52
C GLY A 320 -7.23 -13.67 -10.98
N ALA A 321 -8.46 -14.09 -11.32
CA ALA A 321 -8.96 -14.08 -12.69
C ALA A 321 -9.60 -12.75 -13.10
N TYR A 322 -10.20 -12.01 -12.15
CA TYR A 322 -11.00 -10.81 -12.48
C TYR A 322 -10.69 -9.56 -11.66
N ASN A 323 -9.74 -9.64 -10.74
CA ASN A 323 -9.30 -8.54 -9.87
C ASN A 323 -10.46 -7.77 -9.20
N LYS A 324 -11.44 -8.49 -8.63
CA LYS A 324 -12.58 -7.86 -7.95
C LYS A 324 -12.15 -7.19 -6.64
N SER A 325 -12.76 -6.04 -6.36
CA SER A 325 -12.32 -5.16 -5.27
C SER A 325 -12.89 -5.55 -3.91
N ILE A 326 -14.08 -6.15 -3.88
CA ILE A 326 -14.75 -6.57 -2.64
C ILE A 326 -14.98 -8.08 -2.71
N ILE A 327 -14.20 -8.84 -1.94
CA ILE A 327 -14.26 -10.30 -1.97
C ILE A 327 -14.17 -10.81 -0.54
N TYR A 328 -15.23 -11.45 -0.07
CA TYR A 328 -15.28 -12.01 1.28
C TYR A 328 -15.89 -13.40 1.31
N THR A 329 -15.51 -14.16 2.32
CA THR A 329 -16.12 -15.41 2.71
C THR A 329 -16.51 -15.34 4.18
N TYR A 330 -17.77 -15.62 4.49
CA TYR A 330 -18.22 -15.81 5.85
C TYR A 330 -18.05 -17.27 6.26
N GLU A 331 -17.52 -17.53 7.45
CA GLU A 331 -17.83 -18.75 8.21
C GLU A 331 -18.88 -18.34 9.24
N LEU A 332 -20.15 -18.64 8.96
CA LEU A 332 -21.30 -18.21 9.77
C LEU A 332 -21.29 -18.87 11.16
N ARG A 333 -22.31 -18.52 11.98
CA ARG A 333 -22.50 -19.09 13.32
C ARG A 333 -22.41 -20.63 13.32
N ASP A 334 -21.89 -21.24 14.37
CA ASP A 334 -21.37 -20.67 15.64
C ASP A 334 -19.85 -20.87 15.78
N GLU A 335 -19.32 -20.75 17.00
CA GLU A 335 -17.90 -21.03 17.32
C GLU A 335 -17.59 -22.53 17.47
N GLY A 336 -18.61 -23.39 17.38
CA GLY A 336 -18.50 -24.84 17.38
C GLY A 336 -19.46 -25.60 18.28
N GLN A 337 -20.29 -24.94 19.09
CA GLN A 337 -21.25 -25.59 20.00
C GLN A 337 -22.19 -26.56 19.24
N TYR A 338 -22.64 -26.18 18.05
CA TYR A 338 -23.50 -27.00 17.20
C TYR A 338 -22.80 -27.47 15.91
N GLY A 339 -21.69 -26.83 15.55
CA GLY A 339 -20.96 -27.11 14.32
C GLY A 339 -21.85 -26.99 13.09
N PHE A 340 -21.86 -28.02 12.23
CA PHE A 340 -22.72 -28.05 11.02
C PHE A 340 -24.22 -28.31 11.30
N LEU A 341 -24.63 -28.43 12.56
CA LEU A 341 -26.00 -28.75 12.98
C LEU A 341 -26.66 -27.60 13.76
N LEU A 342 -26.35 -26.35 13.39
CA LEU A 342 -26.93 -25.15 13.99
C LEU A 342 -28.48 -25.25 14.04
N PRO A 343 -29.14 -25.04 15.20
CA PRO A 343 -30.59 -25.22 15.31
C PRO A 343 -31.40 -24.29 14.39
N PRO A 344 -32.60 -24.69 13.92
CA PRO A 344 -33.39 -23.86 13.01
C PRO A 344 -33.79 -22.50 13.59
N GLU A 345 -33.90 -22.37 14.91
CA GLU A 345 -34.19 -21.09 15.58
C GLU A 345 -33.08 -20.03 15.38
N GLN A 346 -31.89 -20.45 14.92
CA GLN A 346 -30.78 -19.55 14.59
C GLN A 346 -30.79 -19.06 13.14
N ILE A 347 -31.72 -19.56 12.29
CA ILE A 347 -31.80 -19.14 10.87
C ILE A 347 -32.04 -17.63 10.76
N ILE A 348 -33.07 -17.11 11.45
CA ILE A 348 -33.39 -15.68 11.41
C ILE A 348 -32.28 -14.84 12.07
N PRO A 349 -31.79 -15.16 13.30
CA PRO A 349 -30.68 -14.43 13.90
C PRO A 349 -29.44 -14.34 13.02
N THR A 350 -29.04 -15.45 12.37
CA THR A 350 -27.90 -15.47 11.46
C THR A 350 -28.17 -14.65 10.21
N GLY A 351 -29.37 -14.74 9.63
CA GLY A 351 -29.76 -13.96 8.46
C GLY A 351 -29.78 -12.45 8.72
N GLU A 352 -30.29 -12.05 9.88
CA GLU A 352 -30.41 -10.64 10.28
C GLU A 352 -29.06 -9.98 10.52
N GLU A 353 -28.17 -10.60 11.29
CA GLU A 353 -26.84 -10.03 11.56
C GLU A 353 -25.98 -10.01 10.29
N THR A 354 -26.10 -11.05 9.43
CA THR A 354 -25.36 -11.12 8.17
C THR A 354 -25.87 -10.05 7.20
N LEU A 355 -27.17 -9.74 7.20
CA LEU A 355 -27.70 -8.64 6.38
C LEU A 355 -27.20 -7.27 6.87
N ASP A 356 -27.18 -7.03 8.19
CA ASP A 356 -26.62 -5.80 8.77
C ASP A 356 -25.12 -5.66 8.39
N SER A 357 -24.40 -6.78 8.45
CA SER A 357 -23.01 -6.91 8.01
C SER A 357 -22.84 -6.51 6.53
N ILE A 358 -23.63 -7.09 5.63
CA ILE A 358 -23.56 -6.80 4.18
C ILE A 358 -23.93 -5.34 3.89
N ILE A 359 -24.91 -4.75 4.60
CA ILE A 359 -25.25 -3.33 4.48
C ILE A 359 -24.02 -2.47 4.81
N ALA A 360 -23.35 -2.75 5.93
CA ALA A 360 -22.14 -2.03 6.32
C ALA A 360 -21.00 -2.23 5.30
N MET A 361 -20.75 -3.47 4.88
CA MET A 361 -19.72 -3.81 3.89
C MET A 361 -19.87 -3.00 2.60
N LEU A 362 -21.09 -2.96 2.04
CA LEU A 362 -21.34 -2.28 0.78
C LEU A 362 -21.37 -0.76 0.94
N LYS A 363 -21.82 -0.23 2.09
CA LYS A 363 -21.70 1.20 2.41
C LYS A 363 -20.24 1.64 2.48
N GLU A 364 -19.40 0.92 3.22
CA GLU A 364 -17.97 1.22 3.38
C GLU A 364 -17.22 1.06 2.06
N ALA A 365 -17.51 0.01 1.29
CA ALA A 365 -16.97 -0.17 -0.06
C ALA A 365 -17.34 1.01 -0.97
N LYS A 366 -18.57 1.53 -0.85
CA LYS A 366 -19.04 2.70 -1.61
C LYS A 366 -18.32 3.97 -1.15
N ILE A 367 -18.11 4.18 0.14
CA ILE A 367 -17.35 5.32 0.70
C ILE A 367 -15.92 5.28 0.17
N LYS A 368 -15.20 4.17 0.30
CA LYS A 368 -13.82 4.05 -0.19
C LYS A 368 -13.76 4.19 -1.73
N LYS A 369 -14.72 3.66 -2.48
CA LYS A 369 -14.85 3.88 -3.93
C LYS A 369 -15.14 5.35 -4.26
N TYR A 370 -15.98 6.04 -3.48
CA TYR A 370 -16.19 7.47 -3.64
C TYR A 370 -14.96 8.28 -3.22
N CYS A 371 -14.16 7.87 -2.24
CA CYS A 371 -12.88 8.52 -1.94
C CYS A 371 -11.88 8.32 -3.09
N ILE A 372 -11.84 7.16 -3.74
CA ILE A 372 -10.99 6.90 -4.92
C ILE A 372 -11.52 7.63 -6.16
N MET A 373 -12.83 7.61 -6.38
CA MET A 373 -13.48 8.30 -7.50
C MET A 373 -13.51 9.81 -7.29
N TRP A 374 -13.61 10.30 -6.05
CA TRP A 374 -13.36 11.68 -5.69
C TRP A 374 -11.89 12.00 -5.78
N LYS A 375 -10.93 11.11 -5.50
CA LYS A 375 -9.50 11.34 -5.83
C LYS A 375 -9.30 11.48 -7.35
N ILE A 376 -10.00 10.72 -8.18
CA ILE A 376 -9.91 10.82 -9.65
C ILE A 376 -10.68 12.02 -10.21
N ILE A 377 -11.89 12.31 -9.71
CA ILE A 377 -12.69 13.49 -10.05
C ILE A 377 -12.05 14.75 -9.47
N LEU A 378 -11.36 14.66 -8.33
CA LEU A 378 -10.44 15.69 -7.86
C LEU A 378 -9.28 15.83 -8.84
N CYS A 379 -8.60 14.79 -9.27
CA CYS A 379 -7.56 14.94 -10.28
C CYS A 379 -8.08 15.52 -11.62
N THR A 380 -9.40 15.56 -11.87
CA THR A 380 -10.01 16.15 -13.09
C THR A 380 -10.79 17.45 -12.89
N VAL A 381 -11.23 17.79 -11.66
CA VAL A 381 -11.97 19.02 -11.29
C VAL A 381 -11.12 19.90 -10.36
N MET A 382 -10.17 19.30 -9.65
CA MET A 382 -9.16 19.92 -8.80
C MET A 382 -7.88 20.29 -9.56
N GLY A 383 -8.09 20.98 -10.68
CA GLY A 383 -7.38 22.24 -10.86
C GLY A 383 -7.78 23.32 -9.83
N LEU A 384 -8.53 23.03 -8.75
CA LEU A 384 -8.89 23.91 -7.61
C LEU A 384 -9.54 23.13 -6.42
N VAL A 385 -8.96 23.21 -5.19
CA VAL A 385 -9.47 22.86 -3.81
C VAL A 385 -8.81 21.69 -2.99
N THR A 386 -7.51 21.76 -2.70
CA THR A 386 -6.85 21.35 -1.41
C THR A 386 -7.17 19.98 -0.75
N ALA A 387 -6.19 19.07 -0.78
CA ALA A 387 -6.06 18.00 0.21
C ALA A 387 -5.90 18.57 1.63
N GLU A 388 -6.36 17.86 2.66
CA GLU A 388 -6.13 18.25 4.07
C GLU A 388 -4.62 18.20 4.34
N GLN A 389 -4.02 19.37 4.59
CA GLN A 389 -2.59 19.49 4.88
C GLN A 389 -2.26 18.81 6.21
N THR A 390 -1.17 18.05 6.24
CA THR A 390 -0.63 17.44 7.47
C THR A 390 -0.27 18.55 8.45
N THR A 391 -0.82 18.49 9.67
CA THR A 391 -0.40 19.38 10.76
C THR A 391 0.78 18.79 11.52
N PHE A 392 1.72 19.66 11.89
CA PHE A 392 2.87 19.37 12.74
C PHE A 392 2.72 20.04 14.11
N ASP A 393 1.48 20.28 14.55
CA ASP A 393 1.20 20.92 15.84
C ASP A 393 1.80 20.12 17.00
N GLY A 394 2.68 20.78 17.75
CA GLY A 394 3.35 20.18 18.89
C GLY A 394 4.50 19.23 18.54
N TYR A 395 4.84 19.07 17.26
CA TYR A 395 6.06 18.37 16.87
C TYR A 395 7.28 19.20 17.30
N LYS A 396 8.27 18.51 17.86
CA LYS A 396 9.53 19.13 18.32
C LYS A 396 10.69 18.66 17.48
N VAL A 397 11.71 19.50 17.31
CA VAL A 397 13.02 19.08 16.79
C VAL A 397 14.03 19.15 17.93
N VAL A 398 14.80 18.07 18.09
CA VAL A 398 15.85 17.95 19.12
C VAL A 398 17.20 17.74 18.48
N LYS A 399 18.22 18.43 18.99
CA LYS A 399 19.63 18.20 18.65
C LYS A 399 20.22 17.23 19.67
N ILE A 400 20.86 16.16 19.19
CA ILE A 400 21.38 15.08 20.01
C ILE A 400 22.89 14.94 19.78
N ASN A 401 23.66 14.94 20.85
CA ASN A 401 25.10 14.67 20.82
C ASN A 401 25.34 13.17 20.82
N VAL A 402 25.78 12.64 19.68
CA VAL A 402 26.06 11.20 19.50
C VAL A 402 27.56 10.97 19.51
N THR A 403 28.06 10.20 20.47
CA THR A 403 29.50 9.96 20.69
C THR A 403 29.93 8.52 20.42
N THR A 404 28.98 7.60 20.27
CA THR A 404 29.26 6.16 20.07
C THR A 404 28.40 5.55 18.97
N ASN A 405 28.90 4.50 18.30
CA ASN A 405 28.14 3.77 17.29
C ASN A 405 26.91 3.06 17.88
N GLY A 406 26.98 2.61 19.14
CA GLY A 406 25.80 2.02 19.81
C GLY A 406 24.65 3.02 19.99
N GLN A 407 24.96 4.30 20.24
CA GLN A 407 23.93 5.35 20.25
C GLN A 407 23.35 5.59 18.85
N VAL A 408 24.16 5.56 17.79
CA VAL A 408 23.70 5.65 16.40
C VAL A 408 22.71 4.53 16.08
N GLU A 409 23.07 3.28 16.39
CA GLU A 409 22.22 2.12 16.13
C GLU A 409 20.87 2.20 16.86
N LEU A 410 20.86 2.62 18.13
CA LEU A 410 19.63 2.75 18.91
C LEU A 410 18.74 3.90 18.42
N LEU A 411 19.33 5.04 18.05
CA LEU A 411 18.60 6.16 17.47
C LEU A 411 17.97 5.79 16.11
N ASN A 412 18.69 5.01 15.29
CA ASN A 412 18.18 4.51 14.01
C ASN A 412 17.01 3.52 14.15
N GLN A 413 16.77 2.94 15.33
CA GLN A 413 15.59 2.11 15.55
C GLN A 413 14.29 2.93 15.63
N MET A 414 14.37 4.20 16.05
CA MET A 414 13.18 5.06 16.18
C MET A 414 12.50 5.33 14.83
N VAL A 415 13.29 5.44 13.76
CA VAL A 415 12.78 5.71 12.40
C VAL A 415 12.17 4.50 11.71
N LYS A 416 11.98 3.38 12.43
CA LYS A 416 11.05 2.31 12.01
C LYS A 416 9.58 2.77 12.11
N ASP A 417 9.32 3.89 12.78
CA ASP A 417 8.04 4.57 12.86
C ASP A 417 8.15 5.97 12.20
N PRO A 418 8.24 6.03 10.85
CA PRO A 418 8.56 7.26 10.11
C PRO A 418 7.45 8.33 10.19
N ASP A 419 6.23 7.94 10.56
CA ASP A 419 5.12 8.88 10.77
C ASP A 419 5.31 9.73 12.04
N HIS A 420 6.13 9.25 12.98
CA HIS A 420 6.30 9.89 14.27
C HIS A 420 7.73 10.38 14.55
N PHE A 421 8.73 9.78 13.89
CA PHE A 421 10.14 10.12 14.03
C PHE A 421 10.76 10.36 12.66
N SER A 422 11.37 11.53 12.46
CA SER A 422 12.02 11.88 11.19
C SER A 422 13.34 12.58 11.45
N PHE A 423 14.47 12.00 11.00
CA PHE A 423 15.74 12.69 11.04
C PHE A 423 15.75 13.83 10.02
N TRP A 424 16.03 15.03 10.53
CA TRP A 424 16.43 16.16 9.72
C TRP A 424 17.93 16.12 9.45
N ARG A 425 18.70 15.61 10.41
CA ARG A 425 20.11 15.25 10.25
C ARG A 425 20.42 13.92 10.93
N GLU A 426 20.98 13.00 10.16
CA GLU A 426 21.26 11.63 10.58
C GLU A 426 22.29 11.55 11.73
N PRO A 427 22.15 10.57 12.64
CA PRO A 427 23.11 10.39 13.73
C PRO A 427 24.46 9.88 13.21
N SER A 428 25.53 10.54 13.63
CA SER A 428 26.91 10.16 13.30
C SER A 428 27.81 10.31 14.51
N ALA A 429 28.52 9.24 14.88
CA ALA A 429 29.33 9.21 16.09
C ALA A 429 30.53 10.19 15.97
N ASN A 430 30.64 11.12 16.92
CA ASN A 430 31.71 12.11 17.01
C ASN A 430 31.84 13.05 15.80
N LYS A 431 30.75 13.25 15.05
CA LYS A 431 30.68 14.20 13.94
C LYS A 431 29.64 15.29 14.23
N GLN A 432 28.63 15.45 13.38
CA GLN A 432 27.57 16.45 13.56
C GLN A 432 26.50 15.95 14.53
N GLN A 433 25.83 16.88 15.24
CA GLN A 433 24.71 16.55 16.12
C GLN A 433 23.55 15.99 15.29
N ALA A 434 22.96 14.86 15.69
CA ALA A 434 21.74 14.38 15.05
C ALA A 434 20.62 15.40 15.30
N GLU A 435 19.73 15.62 14.33
CA GLU A 435 18.52 16.42 14.52
C GLU A 435 17.30 15.57 14.22
N LEU A 436 16.48 15.31 15.23
CA LEU A 436 15.32 14.43 15.16
C LEU A 436 14.04 15.22 15.39
N MET A 437 13.12 15.16 14.43
CA MET A 437 11.75 15.62 14.59
C MET A 437 10.89 14.52 15.22
N ILE A 438 10.12 14.88 16.24
CA ILE A 438 9.36 13.95 17.09
C ILE A 438 7.92 14.42 17.21
N ALA A 439 6.98 13.53 16.92
CA ALA A 439 5.55 13.75 17.15
C ALA A 439 5.21 13.85 18.65
N PRO A 440 4.24 14.71 19.04
CA PRO A 440 3.94 14.95 20.46
C PRO A 440 3.56 13.67 21.22
N GLN A 441 2.85 12.74 20.59
CA GLN A 441 2.46 11.45 21.17
C GLN A 441 3.64 10.50 21.43
N LYS A 442 4.83 10.77 20.89
CA LYS A 442 6.04 9.95 21.03
C LYS A 442 7.13 10.59 21.89
N LEU A 443 6.90 11.78 22.44
CA LEU A 443 7.90 12.46 23.28
C LEU A 443 8.30 11.64 24.51
N SER A 444 7.37 10.92 25.14
CA SER A 444 7.67 10.04 26.28
C SER A 444 8.62 8.90 25.91
N GLU A 445 8.37 8.24 24.77
CA GLU A 445 9.23 7.18 24.23
C GLU A 445 10.65 7.70 23.94
N PHE A 446 10.76 8.90 23.36
CA PHE A 446 12.05 9.57 23.17
C PHE A 446 12.78 9.84 24.48
N TYR A 447 12.11 10.39 25.50
CA TYR A 447 12.76 10.73 26.78
C TYR A 447 13.25 9.50 27.54
N GLU A 448 12.53 8.38 27.45
CA GLU A 448 12.98 7.11 28.03
C GLU A 448 14.25 6.60 27.32
N LEU A 449 14.25 6.58 25.99
CA LEU A 449 15.41 6.14 25.21
C LEU A 449 16.63 7.04 25.45
N ILE A 450 16.46 8.37 25.41
CA ILE A 450 17.59 9.30 25.54
C ILE A 450 18.23 9.23 26.93
N ALA A 451 17.43 8.99 27.97
CA ALA A 451 17.91 8.74 29.33
C ALA A 451 18.66 7.41 29.43
N GLN A 452 18.18 6.36 28.75
CA GLN A 452 18.84 5.05 28.70
C GLN A 452 20.22 5.14 28.03
N ILE A 453 20.33 5.83 26.90
CA ILE A 453 21.59 5.92 26.14
C ILE A 453 22.53 7.05 26.62
N GLN A 454 22.08 7.83 27.61
CA GLN A 454 22.81 8.95 28.22
C GLN A 454 23.37 9.96 27.20
N ALA A 455 22.64 10.17 26.10
CA ALA A 455 23.05 11.12 25.06
C ALA A 455 22.56 12.53 25.42
N PRO A 456 23.45 13.54 25.54
CA PRO A 456 23.03 14.91 25.76
C PRO A 456 22.16 15.41 24.61
N TYR A 457 21.05 16.09 24.92
CA TYR A 457 20.18 16.66 23.90
C TYR A 457 19.71 18.07 24.29
N LYS A 458 19.27 18.83 23.28
CA LYS A 458 18.61 20.13 23.43
C LYS A 458 17.45 20.22 22.45
N VAL A 459 16.29 20.71 22.89
CA VAL A 459 15.18 21.07 21.99
C VAL A 459 15.60 22.32 21.19
N SER A 460 15.64 22.21 19.86
CA SER A 460 15.93 23.35 18.97
C SER A 460 14.66 24.03 18.47
N ILE A 461 13.60 23.25 18.18
CA ILE A 461 12.31 23.78 17.71
C ILE A 461 11.22 23.21 18.62
N GLU A 462 10.49 24.11 19.31
CA GLU A 462 9.43 23.73 20.25
C GLU A 462 8.10 23.37 19.58
N ASN A 463 7.80 23.96 18.43
CA ASN A 463 6.63 23.63 17.63
C ASN A 463 6.92 23.86 16.14
N VAL A 464 7.08 22.79 15.37
CA VAL A 464 7.34 22.83 13.93
C VAL A 464 6.22 23.57 13.18
N GLN A 465 4.96 23.40 13.58
CA GLN A 465 3.82 24.07 12.91
C GLN A 465 3.92 25.60 12.97
N THR A 466 4.53 26.17 14.03
CA THR A 466 4.71 27.63 14.12
C THR A 466 5.60 28.16 13.00
N LEU A 467 6.70 27.46 12.69
CA LEU A 467 7.58 27.83 11.59
C LEU A 467 6.92 27.60 10.22
N ILE A 468 6.16 26.50 10.05
CA ILE A 468 5.38 26.25 8.83
C ILE A 468 4.37 27.38 8.58
N ASN A 469 3.66 27.83 9.62
CA ASN A 469 2.69 28.91 9.49
C ASN A 469 3.37 30.23 9.10
N GLN A 470 4.54 30.53 9.65
CA GLN A 470 5.31 31.74 9.32
C GLN A 470 5.69 31.79 7.85
N ILE A 471 6.22 30.69 7.30
CA ILE A 471 6.60 30.63 5.88
C ILE A 471 5.39 30.62 4.94
N ALA A 472 4.21 30.17 5.41
CA ALA A 472 2.96 30.15 4.64
C ALA A 472 2.20 31.50 4.63
N THR A 473 2.42 32.37 5.63
CA THR A 473 1.77 33.70 5.72
C THR A 473 2.38 34.78 4.82
N ALA A 474 3.52 34.53 4.18
CA ALA A 474 3.97 35.34 3.05
C ALA A 474 2.93 35.17 1.94
N LYS A 475 2.22 36.24 1.58
CA LYS A 475 1.11 36.19 0.62
C LYS A 475 1.65 35.75 -0.74
N ALA A 476 1.32 34.52 -1.13
CA ALA A 476 1.50 34.00 -2.48
C ALA A 476 1.02 35.04 -3.51
N SER A 477 1.97 35.73 -4.13
CA SER A 477 1.72 36.60 -5.26
C SER A 477 1.53 35.73 -6.50
N GLU A 478 0.62 36.12 -7.40
CA GLU A 478 0.53 35.48 -8.73
C GLU A 478 1.74 35.81 -9.61
N THR A 479 2.65 36.67 -9.14
CA THR A 479 3.87 37.07 -9.86
C THR A 479 5.12 36.57 -9.14
N PHE A 480 6.02 35.92 -9.87
CA PHE A 480 7.30 35.44 -9.34
C PHE A 480 8.15 36.59 -8.75
N ASP A 481 8.66 36.39 -7.53
CA ASP A 481 9.65 37.25 -6.87
C ASP A 481 10.60 36.44 -5.95
N PHE A 482 11.54 37.11 -5.29
CA PHE A 482 12.51 36.45 -4.39
C PHE A 482 12.23 36.65 -2.90
N THR A 483 11.00 37.01 -2.55
CA THR A 483 10.56 37.29 -1.17
C THR A 483 9.72 36.18 -0.56
N GLU A 484 9.42 35.14 -1.33
CA GLU A 484 8.66 33.97 -0.90
C GLU A 484 9.09 32.68 -1.60
N TYR A 485 8.62 31.53 -1.09
CA TYR A 485 8.82 30.23 -1.74
C TYR A 485 7.68 29.94 -2.72
N HIS A 486 8.04 29.58 -3.95
CA HIS A 486 7.10 29.43 -5.05
C HIS A 486 6.64 27.99 -5.27
N THR A 487 5.39 27.84 -5.72
CA THR A 487 4.86 26.56 -6.18
C THR A 487 5.55 26.10 -7.47
N LEU A 488 5.43 24.81 -7.82
CA LEU A 488 6.02 24.27 -9.04
C LEU A 488 5.52 25.01 -10.30
N ASP A 489 4.22 25.30 -10.36
CA ASP A 489 3.60 25.96 -11.52
C ASP A 489 4.15 27.38 -11.69
N THR A 490 4.26 28.15 -10.61
CA THR A 490 4.87 29.49 -10.62
C THR A 490 6.33 29.45 -11.05
N ILE A 491 7.09 28.44 -10.61
CA ILE A 491 8.48 28.26 -11.07
C ILE A 491 8.51 27.95 -12.57
N TYR A 492 7.64 27.08 -13.08
CA TYR A 492 7.63 26.70 -14.50
C TYR A 492 7.15 27.83 -15.40
N GLU A 493 6.16 28.61 -14.97
CA GLU A 493 5.74 29.83 -15.65
C GLU A 493 6.88 30.85 -15.70
N TYR A 494 7.64 31.02 -14.62
CA TYR A 494 8.83 31.87 -14.60
C TYR A 494 9.88 31.40 -15.61
N LEU A 495 10.17 30.09 -15.69
CA LEU A 495 11.12 29.56 -16.69
C LEU A 495 10.63 29.81 -18.14
N ASP A 496 9.34 29.57 -18.41
CA ASP A 496 8.74 29.78 -19.72
C ASP A 496 8.73 31.29 -20.10
N ASP A 497 8.54 32.18 -19.12
CA ASP A 497 8.58 33.63 -19.33
C ASP A 497 10.00 34.14 -19.57
N LEU A 498 11.02 33.53 -18.98
CA LEU A 498 12.41 33.84 -19.28
C LEU A 498 12.79 33.47 -20.71
N GLU A 499 12.34 32.32 -21.22
CA GLU A 499 12.52 31.95 -22.64
C GLU A 499 11.83 32.94 -23.57
N LYS A 500 10.61 33.38 -23.27
CA LYS A 500 9.91 34.42 -24.06
C LYS A 500 10.63 35.77 -24.02
N LYS A 501 11.20 36.13 -22.86
CA LYS A 501 11.87 37.42 -22.66
C LYS A 501 13.27 37.46 -23.29
N TYR A 502 13.97 36.33 -23.29
CA TYR A 502 15.34 36.19 -23.79
C TYR A 502 15.47 35.02 -24.79
N PRO A 503 14.72 35.00 -25.90
CA PRO A 503 14.57 33.82 -26.77
C PRO A 503 15.86 33.40 -27.49
N ASP A 504 16.84 34.31 -27.62
CA ASP A 504 18.14 34.02 -28.23
C ASP A 504 19.16 33.46 -27.23
N ILE A 505 18.84 33.52 -25.93
CA ILE A 505 19.79 33.23 -24.83
C ILE A 505 19.28 32.09 -23.97
N VAL A 506 17.97 32.04 -23.70
CA VAL A 506 17.31 31.09 -22.80
C VAL A 506 16.46 30.13 -23.62
N GLN A 507 16.63 28.84 -23.37
CA GLN A 507 15.83 27.77 -23.95
C GLN A 507 15.29 26.88 -22.82
N THR A 508 13.99 26.59 -22.81
CA THR A 508 13.44 25.61 -21.85
C THR A 508 13.82 24.19 -22.26
N VAL A 509 14.13 23.34 -21.27
CA VAL A 509 14.54 21.95 -21.49
C VAL A 509 13.76 21.03 -20.56
N VAL A 510 13.27 19.92 -21.09
CA VAL A 510 12.58 18.88 -20.32
C VAL A 510 13.43 17.61 -20.33
N ALA A 511 13.95 17.22 -19.17
CA ALA A 511 14.77 16.02 -19.02
C ALA A 511 13.95 14.72 -19.03
N GLY A 512 12.65 14.81 -18.75
CA GLY A 512 11.70 13.71 -18.81
C GLY A 512 10.45 13.99 -17.98
N LYS A 513 9.82 12.94 -17.48
CA LYS A 513 8.61 13.05 -16.65
C LYS A 513 8.76 12.30 -15.33
N SER A 514 8.15 12.83 -14.29
CA SER A 514 8.02 12.21 -12.98
C SER A 514 6.98 11.08 -12.97
N TYR A 515 6.86 10.38 -11.85
CA TYR A 515 5.92 9.28 -11.67
C TYR A 515 4.45 9.71 -11.87
N GLU A 516 4.07 10.86 -11.32
CA GLU A 516 2.75 11.46 -11.47
C GLU A 516 2.60 12.25 -12.79
N GLY A 517 3.60 12.20 -13.67
CA GLY A 517 3.53 12.70 -15.04
C GLY A 517 3.89 14.16 -15.26
N ARG A 518 4.47 14.84 -14.26
CA ARG A 518 4.96 16.22 -14.37
C ARG A 518 6.29 16.25 -15.12
N GLU A 519 6.55 17.32 -15.85
CA GLU A 519 7.84 17.51 -16.51
C GLU A 519 8.95 17.69 -15.47
N ILE A 520 10.15 17.21 -15.76
CA ILE A 520 11.37 17.61 -15.06
C ILE A 520 11.98 18.72 -15.90
N LYS A 521 11.49 19.95 -15.67
CA LYS A 521 11.79 21.13 -16.49
C LYS A 521 12.95 21.95 -15.90
N GLY A 522 13.81 22.42 -16.78
CA GLY A 522 14.89 23.35 -16.51
C GLY A 522 15.10 24.30 -17.68
N VAL A 523 16.21 25.03 -17.66
CA VAL A 523 16.61 25.93 -18.77
C VAL A 523 18.06 25.69 -19.18
N LYS A 524 18.33 25.92 -20.46
CA LYS A 524 19.66 26.18 -20.99
C LYS A 524 19.83 27.69 -21.17
N ILE A 525 20.90 28.28 -20.64
CA ILE A 525 21.31 29.67 -20.88
C ILE A 525 22.61 29.67 -21.66
N SER A 526 22.66 30.35 -22.80
CA SER A 526 23.86 30.46 -23.64
C SER A 526 23.93 31.82 -24.30
N PHE A 527 24.96 32.60 -23.98
CA PHE A 527 25.20 33.91 -24.60
C PHE A 527 26.09 33.82 -25.85
N LYS A 528 26.90 32.75 -25.96
CA LYS A 528 27.88 32.54 -27.03
C LYS A 528 27.99 31.04 -27.34
N GLN A 529 28.22 30.73 -28.61
CA GLN A 529 28.42 29.35 -29.04
C GLN A 529 29.74 28.77 -28.51
N ASN A 530 29.72 27.47 -28.19
CA ASN A 530 30.89 26.69 -27.73
C ASN A 530 31.48 27.17 -26.40
N ASN A 531 30.70 27.84 -25.56
CA ASN A 531 31.10 28.05 -24.17
C ASN A 531 31.15 26.72 -23.42
N PRO A 532 32.08 26.58 -22.46
CA PRO A 532 32.07 25.43 -21.57
C PRO A 532 30.86 25.47 -20.62
N GLY A 533 30.32 24.30 -20.29
CA GLY A 533 29.08 24.21 -19.55
C GLY A 533 29.21 24.03 -18.05
N VAL A 534 28.20 24.52 -17.34
CA VAL A 534 27.97 24.33 -15.91
C VAL A 534 26.58 23.74 -15.72
N PHE A 535 26.49 22.64 -14.98
CA PHE A 535 25.23 21.95 -14.69
C PHE A 535 24.80 22.16 -13.24
N PHE A 536 23.60 22.69 -13.02
CA PHE A 536 22.97 22.83 -11.72
C PHE A 536 21.77 21.91 -11.63
N GLU A 537 21.68 21.17 -10.53
CA GLU A 537 20.41 20.60 -10.09
C GLU A 537 20.12 20.90 -8.63
N SER A 538 18.83 21.05 -8.35
CA SER A 538 18.32 21.18 -7.00
C SER A 538 16.93 20.57 -6.89
N GLY A 539 16.41 20.57 -5.66
CA GLY A 539 15.06 20.07 -5.39
C GLY A 539 14.92 18.57 -5.63
N MET A 540 16.00 17.79 -5.50
CA MET A 540 15.91 16.34 -5.41
C MET A 540 15.17 15.94 -4.12
N HIS A 541 15.57 16.48 -2.98
CA HIS A 541 14.78 16.34 -1.75
C HIS A 541 13.73 17.45 -1.70
N ALA A 542 12.47 17.04 -1.63
CA ALA A 542 11.36 17.98 -1.83
C ALA A 542 11.23 19.06 -0.75
N ARG A 543 11.54 18.74 0.51
CA ARG A 543 11.42 19.66 1.66
C ARG A 543 12.46 20.78 1.70
N GLU A 544 13.50 20.71 0.89
CA GLU A 544 14.67 21.61 0.89
C GLU A 544 14.41 22.87 0.05
N TRP A 545 13.34 23.61 0.35
CA TRP A 545 12.82 24.72 -0.48
C TRP A 545 13.83 25.84 -0.80
N ILE A 546 14.82 26.06 0.06
CA ILE A 546 15.87 27.05 -0.17
C ILE A 546 16.78 26.69 -1.36
N ALA A 547 16.91 25.40 -1.71
CA ALA A 547 17.76 24.98 -2.82
C ALA A 547 17.18 25.37 -4.20
N PRO A 548 15.91 25.06 -4.54
CA PRO A 548 15.25 25.62 -5.73
C PRO A 548 15.28 27.16 -5.75
N ALA A 549 14.97 27.81 -4.64
CA ALA A 549 14.94 29.28 -4.56
C ALA A 549 16.31 29.93 -4.81
N THR A 550 17.38 29.36 -4.26
CA THR A 550 18.77 29.82 -4.47
C THR A 550 19.21 29.65 -5.91
N VAL A 551 18.89 28.50 -6.52
CA VAL A 551 19.20 28.23 -7.93
C VAL A 551 18.47 29.20 -8.86
N LEU A 552 17.19 29.48 -8.60
CA LEU A 552 16.41 30.45 -9.36
C LEU A 552 16.93 31.89 -9.19
N TYR A 553 17.40 32.26 -8.00
CA TYR A 553 18.05 33.55 -7.77
C TYR A 553 19.31 33.70 -8.62
N ILE A 554 20.18 32.67 -8.63
CA ILE A 554 21.39 32.69 -9.45
C ILE A 554 21.04 32.76 -10.92
N LEU A 555 20.07 31.98 -11.38
CA LEU A 555 19.53 32.01 -12.75
C LEU A 555 19.13 33.45 -13.15
N ASP A 556 18.36 34.14 -12.30
CA ASP A 556 17.98 35.53 -12.54
C ASP A 556 19.21 36.44 -12.64
N GLN A 557 20.16 36.33 -11.71
CA GLN A 557 21.36 37.14 -11.72
C GLN A 557 22.24 36.93 -12.97
N LEU A 558 22.29 35.70 -13.51
CA LEU A 558 22.96 35.41 -14.78
C LEU A 558 22.30 36.12 -15.98
N LEU A 559 21.06 36.58 -15.86
CA LEU A 559 20.34 37.31 -16.90
C LEU A 559 20.26 38.82 -16.62
N THR A 560 20.18 39.23 -15.35
CA THR A 560 19.76 40.59 -14.95
C THR A 560 20.83 41.40 -14.22
N SER A 561 21.88 40.77 -13.68
CA SER A 561 22.85 41.47 -12.82
C SER A 561 23.61 42.56 -13.58
N ASN A 562 23.88 43.69 -12.92
CA ASN A 562 24.77 44.74 -13.46
C ASN A 562 26.22 44.60 -12.95
N ASN A 563 26.51 43.56 -12.15
CA ASN A 563 27.86 43.30 -11.68
C ASN A 563 28.70 42.70 -12.80
N THR A 564 29.81 43.34 -13.15
CA THR A 564 30.72 42.90 -14.22
C THR A 564 31.21 41.47 -14.03
N ASP A 565 31.58 41.07 -12.81
CA ASP A 565 32.07 39.71 -12.54
C ASP A 565 30.96 38.66 -12.80
N VAL A 566 29.72 38.98 -12.44
CA VAL A 566 28.55 38.10 -12.71
C VAL A 566 28.26 38.02 -14.20
N ARG A 567 28.32 39.16 -14.92
CA ARG A 567 28.10 39.20 -16.37
C ARG A 567 29.18 38.43 -17.13
N ASP A 568 30.44 38.62 -16.78
CA ASP A 568 31.57 37.93 -17.38
C ASP A 568 31.45 36.41 -17.16
N LEU A 569 31.03 35.99 -15.96
CA LEU A 569 30.75 34.59 -15.65
C LEU A 569 29.60 34.05 -16.52
N ALA A 570 28.47 34.77 -16.56
CA ALA A 570 27.29 34.36 -17.30
C ALA A 570 27.59 34.18 -18.79
N GLU A 571 28.33 35.12 -19.38
CA GLU A 571 28.61 35.15 -20.82
C GLU A 571 29.77 34.25 -21.27
N SER A 572 30.55 33.71 -20.33
CA SER A 572 31.65 32.79 -20.60
C SER A 572 31.26 31.32 -20.47
N HIS A 573 30.05 31.01 -20.00
CA HIS A 573 29.60 29.64 -19.78
C HIS A 573 28.22 29.37 -20.41
N ASP A 574 27.98 28.11 -20.77
CA ASP A 574 26.64 27.58 -21.00
C ASP A 574 26.09 27.05 -19.66
N TRP A 575 24.86 27.39 -19.30
CA TRP A 575 24.26 26.98 -18.02
C TRP A 575 23.11 26.03 -18.26
N TYR A 576 23.13 24.88 -17.60
CA TYR A 576 22.04 23.91 -17.60
C TYR A 576 21.47 23.87 -16.18
N ILE A 577 20.29 24.45 -15.98
CA ILE A 577 19.75 24.69 -14.64
C ILE A 577 18.42 23.97 -14.47
N PHE A 578 18.38 22.99 -13.58
CA PHE A 578 17.17 22.24 -13.19
C PHE A 578 16.79 22.55 -11.74
N PRO A 579 15.89 23.51 -11.50
CA PRO A 579 15.57 23.96 -10.15
C PRO A 579 14.75 22.94 -9.34
N VAL A 580 14.02 22.02 -9.98
CA VAL A 580 13.22 21.00 -9.29
C VAL A 580 13.34 19.65 -9.99
N CYS A 581 14.22 18.79 -9.50
CA CYS A 581 14.41 17.43 -10.03
C CYS A 581 13.42 16.39 -9.50
N ASN A 582 12.75 16.67 -8.39
CA ASN A 582 11.66 15.84 -7.83
C ASN A 582 10.34 16.65 -7.79
N PRO A 583 9.70 16.89 -8.95
CA PRO A 583 8.54 17.76 -9.03
C PRO A 583 7.32 17.21 -8.27
N ASP A 584 7.17 15.88 -8.19
CA ASP A 584 6.05 15.28 -7.46
C ASP A 584 6.21 15.44 -5.96
N GLY A 585 7.41 15.16 -5.43
CA GLY A 585 7.73 15.41 -4.04
C GLY A 585 7.57 16.90 -3.72
N TYR A 586 8.09 17.79 -4.57
CA TYR A 586 8.02 19.24 -4.35
C TYR A 586 6.56 19.71 -4.26
N VAL A 587 5.69 19.33 -5.21
CA VAL A 587 4.25 19.63 -5.13
C VAL A 587 3.63 19.07 -3.84
N TYR A 588 3.97 17.84 -3.46
CA TYR A 588 3.46 17.22 -2.24
C TYR A 588 3.82 18.01 -0.97
N THR A 589 4.97 18.71 -0.95
CA THR A 589 5.34 19.59 0.17
C THR A 589 4.53 20.88 0.24
N HIS A 590 4.00 21.37 -0.87
CA HIS A 590 3.09 22.53 -0.90
C HIS A 590 1.64 22.12 -0.58
N THR A 591 1.22 20.92 -0.98
CA THR A 591 -0.20 20.53 -0.93
C THR A 591 -0.58 19.61 0.22
N THR A 592 0.37 18.86 0.81
CA THR A 592 0.01 17.74 1.69
C THR A 592 0.94 17.57 2.89
N ASN A 593 2.24 17.40 2.70
CA ASN A 593 3.18 17.17 3.79
C ASN A 593 4.45 17.98 3.56
N ARG A 594 4.59 19.11 4.28
CA ARG A 594 5.71 20.04 4.15
C ARG A 594 7.08 19.40 4.43
N MET A 595 7.12 18.33 5.23
CA MET A 595 8.36 17.64 5.62
C MET A 595 8.71 16.46 4.70
N TRP A 596 7.97 16.24 3.62
CA TRP A 596 8.23 15.16 2.68
C TRP A 596 9.56 15.34 1.93
N ARG A 597 10.38 14.29 1.89
CA ARG A 597 11.72 14.30 1.26
C ARG A 597 11.74 13.60 -0.10
N LYS A 598 11.11 12.42 -0.17
CA LYS A 598 11.28 11.43 -1.23
C LYS A 598 10.53 11.77 -2.52
N THR A 599 10.68 10.95 -3.54
CA THR A 599 9.78 10.92 -4.70
C THR A 599 8.38 10.41 -4.30
N ARG A 600 7.46 10.19 -5.26
CA ARG A 600 6.05 9.83 -4.98
C ARG A 600 5.58 8.50 -5.55
N LYS A 601 6.47 7.70 -6.13
CA LYS A 601 6.14 6.35 -6.62
C LYS A 601 5.76 5.41 -5.46
N PRO A 602 4.63 4.68 -5.50
CA PRO A 602 4.24 3.76 -4.44
C PRO A 602 5.12 2.50 -4.44
N TYR A 603 5.56 2.09 -3.25
CA TYR A 603 6.39 0.90 -3.00
C TYR A 603 5.81 -0.04 -1.92
N GLY A 604 4.61 0.23 -1.43
CA GLY A 604 3.85 -0.56 -0.45
C GLY A 604 2.50 0.08 -0.16
N ASP A 605 1.72 -0.49 0.76
CA ASP A 605 0.35 -0.03 1.07
C ASP A 605 0.31 1.45 1.51
N ASP A 606 1.29 1.89 2.33
CA ASP A 606 1.41 3.27 2.82
C ASP A 606 2.78 3.93 2.56
N CYS A 607 3.66 3.26 1.80
CA CYS A 607 5.04 3.71 1.64
C CYS A 607 5.32 4.19 0.22
N TYR A 608 5.69 5.46 0.10
CA TYR A 608 5.87 6.16 -1.16
C TYR A 608 7.29 6.69 -1.28
N GLY A 609 7.81 6.65 -2.49
CA GLY A 609 9.05 7.25 -2.92
C GLY A 609 10.30 6.51 -2.48
N THR A 610 11.35 6.68 -3.28
CA THR A 610 12.74 6.43 -2.91
C THR A 610 13.40 7.74 -2.48
N ASP A 611 14.47 7.65 -1.70
CA ASP A 611 15.41 8.77 -1.57
C ASP A 611 16.07 8.99 -2.95
N PRO A 612 15.79 10.12 -3.61
CA PRO A 612 16.30 10.39 -4.95
C PRO A 612 17.83 10.48 -4.99
N ASN A 613 18.49 10.79 -3.86
CA ASN A 613 19.96 10.83 -3.76
C ASN A 613 20.55 9.53 -3.17
N ARG A 614 19.79 8.43 -3.23
CA ARG A 614 20.27 7.05 -2.99
C ARG A 614 19.95 6.11 -4.16
N ASN A 615 19.32 6.61 -5.22
CA ASN A 615 18.78 5.82 -6.32
C ASN A 615 19.69 5.78 -7.56
N TRP A 616 20.86 6.41 -7.55
CA TRP A 616 21.74 6.51 -8.73
C TRP A 616 22.57 5.26 -8.94
N GLY A 617 22.74 4.84 -10.20
CA GLY A 617 23.41 3.59 -10.59
C GLY A 617 24.93 3.60 -10.55
N TYR A 618 25.53 4.17 -9.52
CA TYR A 618 26.95 4.00 -9.18
C TYR A 618 27.07 3.76 -7.68
N THR A 619 27.82 2.72 -7.32
CA THR A 619 27.96 2.20 -5.94
C THR A 619 26.62 2.02 -5.20
N TRP A 620 25.52 1.91 -5.93
CA TRP A 620 24.18 1.68 -5.40
C TRP A 620 24.15 0.41 -4.55
N LYS A 621 23.49 0.49 -3.41
CA LYS A 621 23.25 -0.66 -2.54
C LYS A 621 21.75 -0.88 -2.39
N SER A 622 21.36 -2.15 -2.44
CA SER A 622 20.01 -2.54 -2.05
C SER A 622 19.75 -2.15 -0.60
N ALA A 623 18.48 -1.87 -0.29
CA ALA A 623 18.03 -1.78 1.08
C ALA A 623 18.45 -3.04 1.87
N ASP A 624 19.07 -2.83 3.02
CA ASP A 624 19.28 -3.88 4.01
C ASP A 624 17.94 -4.18 4.71
N ASN A 625 17.88 -5.25 5.52
CA ASN A 625 16.65 -5.65 6.22
C ASN A 625 16.01 -4.53 7.09
N ASP A 626 16.78 -3.50 7.47
CA ASP A 626 16.32 -2.36 8.27
C ASP A 626 15.95 -1.10 7.46
N SER A 627 16.13 -1.08 6.13
CA SER A 627 15.89 0.09 5.25
C SER A 627 14.77 -0.15 4.24
N GLY A 628 13.61 -0.60 4.72
CA GLY A 628 12.44 -0.88 3.87
C GLY A 628 11.83 0.36 3.18
N PRO A 629 10.83 0.18 2.30
CA PRO A 629 10.24 1.25 1.48
C PRO A 629 9.74 2.50 2.21
N CYS A 630 9.46 2.37 3.50
CA CYS A 630 8.89 3.41 4.34
C CYS A 630 9.96 4.37 4.92
N THR A 631 11.24 3.99 4.88
CA THR A 631 12.30 4.84 5.43
C THR A 631 12.58 6.04 4.52
N GLU A 632 13.03 7.14 5.12
CA GLU A 632 13.41 8.37 4.43
C GLU A 632 14.59 8.19 3.45
N THR A 633 15.44 7.20 3.72
CA THR A 633 16.66 6.90 2.96
C THR A 633 16.52 5.69 2.03
N TYR A 634 15.29 5.21 1.79
CA TYR A 634 15.03 4.03 0.96
C TYR A 634 15.66 4.17 -0.45
N PRO A 635 16.66 3.36 -0.83
CA PRO A 635 17.39 3.51 -2.10
C PRO A 635 16.60 3.03 -3.33
N GLY A 636 15.41 2.48 -3.14
CA GLY A 636 14.64 1.80 -4.18
C GLY A 636 14.95 0.31 -4.31
N PRO A 637 14.17 -0.42 -5.12
CA PRO A 637 14.40 -1.85 -5.36
C PRO A 637 15.56 -2.13 -6.34
N ALA A 638 15.98 -1.11 -7.09
CA ALA A 638 17.05 -1.17 -8.09
C ALA A 638 17.61 0.25 -8.32
N PRO A 639 18.84 0.42 -8.83
CA PRO A 639 19.29 1.73 -9.30
C PRO A 639 18.38 2.23 -10.42
N PHE A 640 18.12 3.54 -10.45
CA PHE A 640 17.22 4.22 -11.39
C PHE A 640 15.81 3.63 -11.41
N SER A 641 15.34 3.11 -10.28
CA SER A 641 14.00 2.57 -10.15
C SER A 641 12.91 3.66 -10.17
N ASP A 642 13.27 4.88 -9.78
CA ASP A 642 12.39 6.04 -9.88
C ASP A 642 12.63 6.79 -11.19
N ILE A 643 11.52 7.13 -11.85
CA ILE A 643 11.55 7.65 -13.22
C ILE A 643 12.16 9.05 -13.28
N GLU A 644 12.06 9.79 -12.19
CA GLU A 644 12.68 11.10 -12.00
C GLU A 644 14.20 10.98 -12.16
N ILE A 645 14.81 10.05 -11.41
CA ILE A 645 16.26 9.83 -11.38
C ILE A 645 16.75 9.20 -12.67
N LYS A 646 15.96 8.27 -13.21
CA LYS A 646 16.24 7.71 -14.53
C LYS A 646 16.25 8.79 -15.63
N SER A 647 15.23 9.65 -15.67
CA SER A 647 15.09 10.67 -16.71
C SER A 647 16.20 11.72 -16.65
N ILE A 648 16.45 12.27 -15.46
CA ILE A 648 17.50 13.29 -15.31
C ILE A 648 18.89 12.72 -15.56
N SER A 649 19.17 11.47 -15.15
CA SER A 649 20.44 10.82 -15.44
C SER A 649 20.63 10.54 -16.93
N GLU A 650 19.59 10.14 -17.66
CA GLU A 650 19.63 9.97 -19.12
C GLU A 650 19.89 11.31 -19.83
N TYR A 651 19.26 12.40 -19.37
CA TYR A 651 19.53 13.75 -19.88
C TYR A 651 20.98 14.18 -19.60
N ILE A 652 21.45 14.11 -18.36
CA ILE A 652 22.83 14.45 -17.99
C ILE A 652 23.82 13.65 -18.84
N LYS A 653 23.58 12.35 -19.00
CA LYS A 653 24.43 11.47 -19.80
C LYS A 653 24.49 11.91 -21.27
N SER A 654 23.39 12.42 -21.81
CA SER A 654 23.33 12.90 -23.19
C SER A 654 24.15 14.17 -23.45
N ILE A 655 24.54 14.87 -22.39
CA ILE A 655 25.31 16.13 -22.47
C ILE A 655 26.60 16.10 -21.64
N CYS A 656 27.14 14.91 -21.27
CA CYS A 656 28.38 14.80 -20.48
C CYS A 656 29.56 15.58 -21.10
N ASP A 657 29.60 15.70 -22.43
CA ASP A 657 30.65 16.43 -23.16
C ASP A 657 30.42 17.95 -23.22
N LYS A 658 29.31 18.43 -22.65
CA LYS A 658 28.91 19.85 -22.69
C LYS A 658 29.17 20.59 -21.39
N PHE A 659 29.46 19.91 -20.29
CA PHE A 659 29.75 20.55 -19.01
C PHE A 659 30.95 19.92 -18.32
N TYR A 660 31.69 20.74 -17.57
CA TYR A 660 32.85 20.29 -16.78
C TYR A 660 32.70 20.60 -15.29
N ILE A 661 31.63 21.33 -14.92
CA ILE A 661 31.22 21.62 -13.56
C ILE A 661 29.81 21.06 -13.32
N TYR A 662 29.63 20.32 -12.23
CA TYR A 662 28.33 19.86 -11.75
C TYR A 662 28.10 20.30 -10.30
N LEU A 663 27.06 21.11 -10.05
CA LEU A 663 26.69 21.58 -8.72
C LEU A 663 25.32 21.02 -8.33
N SER A 664 25.29 20.29 -7.22
CA SER A 664 24.07 19.80 -6.58
C SER A 664 23.72 20.70 -5.40
N PHE A 665 22.47 21.15 -5.29
CA PHE A 665 22.03 22.02 -4.19
C PHE A 665 21.00 21.32 -3.31
N HIS A 666 21.33 21.28 -2.02
CA HIS A 666 20.59 20.71 -0.92
C HIS A 666 20.47 21.72 0.23
N SER A 667 19.69 21.37 1.26
CA SER A 667 19.78 22.01 2.56
C SER A 667 19.48 21.00 3.67
N TYR A 668 19.95 21.18 4.89
CA TYR A 668 20.72 22.30 5.44
C TYR A 668 21.95 21.75 6.15
N SER A 669 22.95 22.60 6.36
CA SER A 669 24.02 22.44 7.38
C SER A 669 25.19 23.41 7.15
N GLN A 670 25.15 24.22 6.10
CA GLN A 670 26.27 25.07 5.64
C GLN A 670 27.51 24.23 5.32
N LEU A 671 27.39 23.32 4.35
CA LEU A 671 28.47 22.47 3.88
C LEU A 671 28.68 22.67 2.38
N LEU A 672 29.93 22.61 1.95
CA LEU A 672 30.32 22.60 0.55
C LEU A 672 31.20 21.38 0.33
N MET A 673 30.61 20.33 -0.20
CA MET A 673 31.22 19.01 -0.22
C MET A 673 31.49 18.53 -1.63
N PHE A 674 32.37 17.55 -1.79
CA PHE A 674 32.71 16.97 -3.08
C PHE A 674 32.91 15.44 -2.96
N PRO A 675 33.01 14.70 -4.08
CA PRO A 675 33.14 13.24 -4.05
C PRO A 675 34.36 12.74 -3.25
N TYR A 676 34.30 11.54 -2.66
CA TYR A 676 33.21 10.58 -2.75
C TYR A 676 32.27 10.57 -1.54
N SER A 677 31.02 10.16 -1.77
CA SER A 677 30.06 9.89 -0.69
C SER A 677 30.09 8.45 -0.19
N TYR A 678 30.42 7.48 -1.06
CA TYR A 678 30.38 6.05 -0.70
C TYR A 678 31.63 5.50 0.00
N THR A 679 32.72 6.27 0.03
CA THR A 679 34.02 5.86 0.56
C THR A 679 34.80 7.05 1.08
N VAL A 680 35.72 6.81 2.03
CA VAL A 680 36.70 7.80 2.51
C VAL A 680 37.96 7.85 1.63
N GLU A 681 37.99 7.08 0.55
CA GLU A 681 39.03 7.24 -0.46
C GLU A 681 38.84 8.55 -1.20
N HIS A 682 39.93 9.30 -1.38
CA HIS A 682 39.89 10.57 -2.07
C HIS A 682 39.78 10.40 -3.58
N VAL A 683 39.04 11.32 -4.21
CA VAL A 683 38.99 11.47 -5.66
C VAL A 683 40.35 11.89 -6.23
N ASP A 684 40.62 11.57 -7.49
CA ASP A 684 41.91 11.76 -8.15
C ASP A 684 42.41 13.21 -8.13
N ASN A 685 41.50 14.18 -8.24
CA ASN A 685 41.77 15.61 -8.15
C ASN A 685 41.35 16.24 -6.81
N TYR A 686 41.46 15.50 -5.71
CA TYR A 686 41.06 15.94 -4.36
C TYR A 686 41.65 17.30 -3.95
N ASN A 687 42.95 17.50 -4.14
CA ASN A 687 43.61 18.74 -3.71
C ASN A 687 43.03 19.96 -4.44
N ASP A 688 42.76 19.84 -5.75
CA ASP A 688 42.18 20.90 -6.55
C ASP A 688 40.76 21.23 -6.08
N LEU A 689 39.92 20.21 -5.83
CA LEU A 689 38.57 20.40 -5.30
C LEU A 689 38.58 21.01 -3.89
N ASN A 690 39.50 20.60 -3.04
CA ASN A 690 39.64 21.20 -1.72
C ASN A 690 40.05 22.68 -1.81
N ASP A 691 41.03 23.03 -2.66
CA ASP A 691 41.47 24.41 -2.85
C ASP A 691 40.35 25.27 -3.43
N ILE A 692 39.67 24.80 -4.48
CA ILE A 692 38.49 25.44 -5.07
C ILE A 692 37.40 25.66 -4.01
N GLY A 693 37.08 24.62 -3.24
CA GLY A 693 36.06 24.67 -2.18
C GLY A 693 36.43 25.67 -1.08
N LEU A 694 37.70 25.73 -0.67
CA LEU A 694 38.17 26.70 0.32
C LEU A 694 38.06 28.15 -0.20
N LYS A 695 38.38 28.41 -1.46
CA LYS A 695 38.17 29.74 -2.08
C LYS A 695 36.70 30.11 -2.12
N ALA A 696 35.87 29.17 -2.55
CA ALA A 696 34.41 29.32 -2.65
C ALA A 696 33.79 29.62 -1.28
N LYS A 697 34.20 28.89 -0.22
CA LYS A 697 33.81 29.15 1.17
C LYS A 697 34.23 30.56 1.63
N ILE A 698 35.47 30.94 1.39
CA ILE A 698 35.99 32.25 1.82
C ILE A 698 35.20 33.37 1.16
N ALA A 699 34.89 33.24 -0.13
CA ALA A 699 34.08 34.22 -0.85
C ALA A 699 32.65 34.31 -0.30
N LEU A 700 32.00 33.17 -0.09
CA LEU A 700 30.66 33.07 0.51
C LEU A 700 30.59 33.82 1.84
N ALA A 701 31.56 33.59 2.73
CA ALA A 701 31.56 34.18 4.07
C ALA A 701 31.71 35.71 4.09
N LYS A 702 32.13 36.36 2.99
CA LYS A 702 32.42 37.80 2.98
C LYS A 702 31.22 38.69 3.23
N ARG A 703 30.04 38.33 2.72
CA ARG A 703 28.84 39.18 2.82
C ARG A 703 28.24 39.18 4.22
N TYR A 704 27.98 37.98 4.73
CA TYR A 704 27.16 37.79 5.92
C TYR A 704 27.87 37.04 7.05
N GLY A 705 29.14 36.66 6.87
CA GLY A 705 29.88 35.89 7.85
C GLY A 705 29.44 34.43 7.96
N THR A 706 28.62 33.94 7.02
CA THR A 706 28.10 32.57 7.02
C THR A 706 29.25 31.58 6.84
N ASN A 707 29.42 30.70 7.82
CA ASN A 707 30.56 29.79 7.85
C ASN A 707 30.20 28.42 7.31
N TYR A 708 30.81 28.04 6.19
CA TYR A 708 30.67 26.71 5.60
C TYR A 708 31.81 25.78 6.01
N THR A 709 31.57 24.47 6.02
CA THR A 709 32.64 23.45 6.10
C THR A 709 32.88 22.85 4.72
N VAL A 710 34.14 22.60 4.38
CA VAL A 710 34.57 22.04 3.08
C VAL A 710 35.25 20.70 3.33
N GLY A 711 34.96 19.71 2.49
CA GLY A 711 35.61 18.38 2.53
C GLY A 711 34.88 17.36 1.66
N ASP A 712 35.41 16.14 1.59
CA ASP A 712 34.67 15.04 0.95
C ASP A 712 33.44 14.64 1.77
N ILE A 713 32.43 14.09 1.10
CA ILE A 713 31.12 13.81 1.73
C ILE A 713 31.23 12.75 2.84
N ALA A 714 31.98 11.66 2.60
CA ALA A 714 32.07 10.55 3.54
C ALA A 714 32.74 10.94 4.86
N GLU A 715 33.80 11.75 4.80
CA GLU A 715 34.49 12.29 5.97
C GLU A 715 33.68 13.40 6.64
N THR A 716 33.14 14.34 5.87
CA THR A 716 32.46 15.54 6.39
C THR A 716 31.11 15.23 7.06
N ILE A 717 30.32 14.32 6.48
CA ILE A 717 29.00 13.93 7.01
C ILE A 717 29.01 12.44 7.37
N TYR A 718 28.69 11.57 6.42
CA TYR A 718 28.61 10.12 6.60
C TYR A 718 28.71 9.42 5.24
N THR A 719 28.98 8.12 5.27
CA THR A 719 29.00 7.30 4.05
C THR A 719 27.60 7.14 3.48
N ALA A 720 27.40 7.54 2.22
CA ALA A 720 26.15 7.41 1.47
C ALA A 720 26.39 6.69 0.14
N TYR A 721 25.44 5.85 -0.29
CA TYR A 721 25.56 5.08 -1.53
C TYR A 721 24.52 5.56 -2.55
N GLY A 722 24.85 5.49 -3.84
CA GLY A 722 23.92 5.82 -4.92
C GLY A 722 23.58 7.31 -5.02
N SER A 723 24.55 8.21 -4.82
CA SER A 723 24.37 9.66 -4.95
C SER A 723 24.56 10.18 -6.38
N SER A 724 23.97 11.35 -6.68
CA SER A 724 24.11 12.03 -7.98
C SER A 724 25.57 12.40 -8.26
N LEU A 725 26.25 13.01 -7.29
CA LEU A 725 27.63 13.48 -7.40
C LEU A 725 28.60 12.35 -7.79
N ASP A 726 28.54 11.22 -7.08
CA ASP A 726 29.42 10.09 -7.35
C ASP A 726 29.12 9.47 -8.72
N TRP A 727 27.84 9.39 -9.10
CA TRP A 727 27.43 8.88 -10.39
C TRP A 727 27.88 9.78 -11.55
N VAL A 728 27.76 11.11 -11.44
CA VAL A 728 28.18 12.03 -12.50
C VAL A 728 29.70 11.99 -12.67
N LYS A 729 30.48 11.93 -11.57
CA LYS A 729 31.93 11.73 -11.65
C LYS A 729 32.26 10.44 -12.41
N PHE A 730 31.58 9.34 -12.10
CA PHE A 730 31.80 8.05 -12.77
C PHE A 730 31.36 8.04 -14.24
N ALA A 731 30.15 8.53 -14.54
CA ALA A 731 29.51 8.39 -15.84
C ALA A 731 29.97 9.43 -16.86
N CYS A 732 30.25 10.66 -16.42
CA CYS A 732 30.68 11.75 -17.28
C CYS A 732 32.17 12.09 -17.17
N GLY A 733 32.86 11.63 -16.11
CA GLY A 733 34.25 12.02 -15.87
C GLY A 733 34.41 13.50 -15.52
N THR A 734 33.34 14.16 -15.08
CA THR A 734 33.32 15.59 -14.75
C THR A 734 34.42 15.90 -13.72
N PRO A 735 35.27 16.92 -13.94
CA PRO A 735 36.38 17.20 -13.03
C PRO A 735 35.96 17.97 -11.78
N ILE A 736 35.03 18.94 -11.91
CA ILE A 736 34.64 19.82 -10.81
C ILE A 736 33.22 19.47 -10.38
N LEU A 737 33.05 18.88 -9.19
CA LEU A 737 31.73 18.59 -8.65
C LEU A 737 31.63 19.01 -7.19
N PHE A 738 30.54 19.69 -6.84
CA PHE A 738 30.24 20.03 -5.46
C PHE A 738 28.76 19.85 -5.13
N ALA A 739 28.50 19.50 -3.88
CA ALA A 739 27.18 19.55 -3.26
C ALA A 739 27.16 20.68 -2.21
N TYR A 740 26.23 21.62 -2.36
CA TYR A 740 25.92 22.61 -1.34
C TYR A 740 24.86 22.05 -0.40
N GLU A 741 25.13 22.05 0.91
CA GLU A 741 24.10 22.00 1.95
C GLU A 741 23.93 23.43 2.45
N LEU A 742 22.89 24.12 1.99
CA LEU A 742 22.71 25.55 2.20
C LEU A 742 22.39 25.90 3.67
N ARG A 743 22.02 27.17 3.91
CA ARG A 743 21.58 27.63 5.24
C ARG A 743 20.42 26.77 5.76
N ASP A 744 20.30 26.60 7.06
CA ASP A 744 21.14 27.11 8.16
C ASP A 744 21.89 25.97 8.89
N GLN A 745 22.16 26.12 10.19
CA GLN A 745 22.76 25.08 11.04
C GLN A 745 21.74 24.40 11.97
N GLY A 746 20.45 24.44 11.61
CA GLY A 746 19.32 23.84 12.32
C GLY A 746 18.65 24.77 13.33
N GLU A 747 18.64 26.09 13.10
CA GLU A 747 17.74 27.01 13.82
C GLU A 747 16.32 26.88 13.27
N TYR A 748 16.22 26.89 11.94
CA TYR A 748 15.01 26.66 11.15
C TYR A 748 15.08 25.35 10.34
N GLY A 749 16.29 24.88 10.02
CA GLY A 749 16.50 23.69 9.20
C GLY A 749 15.82 23.82 7.83
N PHE A 750 14.88 22.93 7.52
CA PHE A 750 14.13 22.98 6.26
C PHE A 750 13.09 24.11 6.18
N LEU A 751 12.83 24.82 7.28
CA LEU A 751 11.81 25.88 7.40
C LEU A 751 12.43 27.28 7.43
N LEU A 752 13.54 27.47 6.73
CA LEU A 752 14.26 28.73 6.66
C LEU A 752 13.33 29.89 6.21
N PRO A 753 13.27 31.02 6.93
CA PRO A 753 12.37 32.12 6.60
C PRO A 753 12.60 32.71 5.20
N PRO A 754 11.56 33.15 4.46
CA PRO A 754 11.72 33.68 3.10
C PRO A 754 12.66 34.87 2.98
N GLU A 755 12.80 35.71 4.00
CA GLU A 755 13.75 36.81 4.02
C GLU A 755 15.22 36.36 3.91
N GLN A 756 15.50 35.08 4.10
CA GLN A 756 16.82 34.47 3.92
C GLN A 756 17.07 33.97 2.50
N ILE A 757 16.08 34.00 1.59
CA ILE A 757 16.25 33.56 0.19
C ILE A 757 17.32 34.40 -0.51
N ILE A 758 17.15 35.73 -0.52
CA ILE A 758 18.11 36.64 -1.17
C ILE A 758 19.50 36.57 -0.51
N PRO A 759 19.66 36.66 0.83
CA PRO A 759 20.96 36.49 1.46
C PRO A 759 21.67 35.17 1.11
N THR A 760 20.92 34.06 1.05
CA THR A 760 21.48 32.75 0.66
C THR A 760 21.87 32.74 -0.81
N GLY A 761 21.05 33.33 -1.69
CA GLY A 761 21.35 33.50 -3.11
C GLY A 761 22.61 34.32 -3.38
N GLU A 762 22.75 35.47 -2.72
CA GLU A 762 23.89 36.39 -2.89
C GLU A 762 25.22 35.75 -2.47
N GLU A 763 25.28 35.15 -1.29
CA GLU A 763 26.53 34.54 -0.81
C GLU A 763 26.91 33.29 -1.59
N THR A 764 25.91 32.53 -2.07
CA THR A 764 26.15 31.35 -2.91
C THR A 764 26.64 31.77 -4.30
N LEU A 765 26.12 32.86 -4.87
CA LEU A 765 26.64 33.43 -6.12
C LEU A 765 28.10 33.87 -5.99
N ASP A 766 28.46 34.56 -4.90
CA ASP A 766 29.85 34.92 -4.61
C ASP A 766 30.75 33.67 -4.49
N SER A 767 30.22 32.59 -3.91
CA SER A 767 30.89 31.30 -3.81
C SER A 767 31.20 30.71 -5.18
N ILE A 768 30.20 30.68 -6.07
CA ILE A 768 30.30 30.11 -7.42
C ILE A 768 31.25 30.94 -8.29
N LEU A 769 31.22 32.27 -8.19
CA LEU A 769 32.17 33.15 -8.87
C LEU A 769 33.62 32.80 -8.51
N ALA A 770 33.90 32.62 -7.21
CA ALA A 770 35.23 32.25 -6.75
C ALA A 770 35.62 30.82 -7.15
N MET A 771 34.65 29.89 -7.14
CA MET A 771 34.83 28.51 -7.56
C MET A 771 35.28 28.42 -9.03
N LEU A 772 34.54 29.06 -9.94
CA LEU A 772 34.84 29.02 -11.38
C LEU A 772 36.16 29.73 -11.71
N LYS A 773 36.45 30.82 -11.00
CA LYS A 773 37.72 31.53 -11.13
C LYS A 773 38.90 30.64 -10.71
N GLU A 774 38.79 29.96 -9.57
CA GLU A 774 39.86 29.07 -9.11
C GLU A 774 40.00 27.84 -10.01
N ALA A 775 38.90 27.26 -10.48
CA ALA A 775 38.92 26.18 -11.47
C ALA A 775 39.70 26.58 -12.74
N THR A 776 39.47 27.80 -13.24
CA THR A 776 40.21 28.35 -14.38
C THR A 776 41.71 28.49 -14.08
N VAL A 777 42.07 28.96 -12.88
CA VAL A 777 43.47 29.09 -12.44
C VAL A 777 44.18 27.73 -12.41
N LEU A 778 43.46 26.67 -12.02
CA LEU A 778 43.96 25.30 -11.98
C LEU A 778 43.93 24.58 -13.34
N GLY A 779 43.47 25.27 -14.40
CA GLY A 779 43.50 24.75 -15.78
C GLY A 779 42.25 23.99 -16.21
N TYR A 780 41.15 24.10 -15.47
CA TYR A 780 39.85 23.56 -15.88
C TYR A 780 39.07 24.60 -16.68
N SER A 781 38.75 24.28 -17.94
CA SER A 781 37.98 25.14 -18.85
C SER A 781 37.28 24.33 -19.91
#